data_AF-A0A1T5EEV5-F1
#
_entry.id   AF-A0A1T5EEV5-F1
#
_cell.length_a   1.000
_cell.length_b   1.000
_cell.length_c   1.000
_cell.angle_alpha   90.00
_cell.angle_beta   90.00
_cell.angle_gamma   90.00
#
_symmetry.space_group_name_H-M   'P 1'
#
loop_
_entity.id
_entity.type
_entity.pdbx_description
1 polymer ?
#
loop_
_entity_poly.entity_id
_entity_poly.type
_entity_poly.pdbx_seq_one_letter_code
_entity_poly.pdbx_strand_id
1 'polypeptide(L)'
;MAKKVGISTINGKQITIAGNRSIVRAVRDLGKFGLITFSREIKFKSTVYAIHFFKPTAFLRNMYSLGNEVLVISCEDGMKDFKSRTKDFIDYILVTNSEFKNRLDKVTCIVIDGNEDILKIVKNDRSVNPDSRIIVPFCVSELDGSLTEEFFNNRMREFLYEKDLFGIAVPLRDDTLFYGKDRTNVISELYARYMHGEEGGLFGLRRIGKTSILYLLKKRIRESGGIACYFDCSSAHHYRWNEFLKYIVENIISENEINSENENISDLILSDFDLSEERYSEKKASQSFAQDIQTIYQKKGNKRILIILDEIESISHSTSPSESWGHGLDALFFWQAIRSLIQMRSECMAFVVAGVNPMCIEMQKIGTYDNPIFGMLNPIYVSLFEYDDIKKMISDIGGRLGLKFEDEVFTKLMEDYGGHPFLIRQVCSKINNNFLSQNIERPANVTRYSYVIKNEEYRQGMTSVIEQILGVIENYYPTEFELLKRLALDGRNAFKKEVALGEKGIQHLVGYCLIEKSEGEYFIRIKSIEDYIRSKYIYDSTLDEQRDKRARINIRRDDIEGKLRELIKFTLKTKYGKKAKEHLIAYAEKATPDKNQKTKMLNASSLSDAITELYLSQIKGIIDKEWKNFATIFPDKSKYEAYMDILNRSRNVGAHAKPVSDEDEVTYGIVFDYFEKALEDV
;
A
#
# COMPACT_ATOMS: atom_id res chain seq x y z
N MET A 1 12.08 13.23 -41.33
CA MET A 1 12.39 11.78 -41.38
C MET A 1 11.21 11.06 -42.00
N ALA A 2 11.41 10.24 -43.03
CA ALA A 2 10.32 9.48 -43.66
C ALA A 2 9.58 8.61 -42.63
N LYS A 3 8.24 8.65 -42.61
CA LYS A 3 7.41 7.75 -41.79
C LYS A 3 7.70 6.32 -42.25
N LYS A 4 8.45 5.55 -41.47
CA LYS A 4 8.62 4.10 -41.69
C LYS A 4 7.30 3.41 -41.34
N VAL A 5 6.47 3.21 -42.34
CA VAL A 5 5.19 2.49 -42.27
C VAL A 5 5.18 1.37 -43.32
N GLY A 6 4.29 0.39 -43.17
CA GLY A 6 4.10 -0.72 -44.09
C GLY A 6 4.73 -2.01 -43.59
N ILE A 7 5.28 -2.80 -44.51
CA ILE A 7 5.93 -4.09 -44.20
C ILE A 7 7.44 -3.95 -44.37
N SER A 8 8.20 -4.38 -43.37
CA SER A 8 9.66 -4.36 -43.39
C SER A 8 10.23 -5.19 -44.54
N THR A 9 11.37 -4.75 -45.07
CA THR A 9 12.10 -5.43 -46.14
C THR A 9 13.44 -5.90 -45.59
N ILE A 10 13.74 -7.20 -45.74
CA ILE A 10 15.01 -7.82 -45.35
C ILE A 10 15.68 -8.32 -46.63
N ASN A 11 16.93 -7.90 -46.89
CA ASN A 11 17.70 -8.24 -48.09
C ASN A 11 16.93 -7.97 -49.41
N GLY A 12 16.20 -6.85 -49.46
CA GLY A 12 15.42 -6.45 -50.65
C GLY A 12 14.07 -7.18 -50.83
N LYS A 13 13.69 -8.11 -49.95
CA LYS A 13 12.39 -8.80 -49.98
C LYS A 13 11.53 -8.39 -48.78
N GLN A 14 10.25 -8.07 -49.02
CA GLN A 14 9.30 -7.84 -47.92
C GLN A 14 9.14 -9.11 -47.10
N ILE A 15 9.01 -8.97 -45.78
CA ILE A 15 8.72 -10.10 -44.90
C ILE A 15 7.35 -10.69 -45.24
N THR A 16 7.23 -12.02 -45.20
CA THR A 16 5.95 -12.71 -45.37
C THR A 16 5.12 -12.55 -44.10
N ILE A 17 3.86 -12.14 -44.24
CA ILE A 17 2.91 -12.04 -43.13
C ILE A 17 2.27 -13.41 -42.92
N ALA A 18 2.35 -13.90 -41.69
CA ALA A 18 1.75 -15.13 -41.18
C ALA A 18 0.22 -15.01 -41.00
N GLY A 19 -0.47 -16.15 -40.93
CA GLY A 19 -1.92 -16.20 -40.82
C GLY A 19 -2.63 -16.36 -42.16
N ASN A 20 -3.94 -16.53 -42.09
CA ASN A 20 -4.80 -16.74 -43.24
C ASN A 20 -4.96 -15.45 -44.09
N ARG A 21 -5.74 -15.52 -45.16
CA ARG A 21 -5.92 -14.39 -46.09
C ARG A 21 -6.53 -13.15 -45.43
N SER A 22 -7.45 -13.30 -44.48
CA SER A 22 -8.10 -12.17 -43.81
C SER A 22 -7.17 -11.50 -42.80
N ILE A 23 -6.45 -12.26 -41.97
CA ILE A 23 -5.42 -11.75 -41.05
C ILE A 23 -4.31 -11.02 -41.82
N VAL A 24 -3.83 -11.59 -42.94
CA VAL A 24 -2.79 -10.95 -43.76
C VAL A 24 -3.25 -9.58 -44.28
N ARG A 25 -4.53 -9.41 -44.63
CA ARG A 25 -5.10 -8.11 -45.00
C ARG A 25 -5.19 -7.17 -43.81
N ALA A 26 -5.71 -7.65 -42.69
CA ALA A 26 -5.85 -6.86 -41.45
C ALA A 26 -4.50 -6.30 -40.96
N VAL A 27 -3.46 -7.14 -40.94
CA VAL A 27 -2.10 -6.74 -40.54
C VAL A 27 -1.47 -5.76 -41.55
N ARG A 28 -1.77 -5.90 -42.85
CA ARG A 28 -1.37 -4.92 -43.87
C ARG A 28 -2.05 -3.57 -43.67
N ASP A 29 -3.33 -3.57 -43.30
CA ASP A 29 -4.08 -2.35 -43.02
C ASP A 29 -3.55 -1.64 -41.78
N LEU A 30 -3.26 -2.39 -40.71
CA LEU A 30 -2.55 -1.90 -39.52
C LEU A 30 -1.17 -1.33 -39.89
N GLY A 31 -0.48 -1.95 -40.86
CA GLY A 31 0.79 -1.47 -41.42
C GLY A 31 0.72 -0.06 -42.03
N LYS A 32 -0.46 0.54 -42.27
CA LYS A 32 -0.55 1.95 -42.69
C LYS A 32 -0.10 2.92 -41.58
N PHE A 33 -0.18 2.50 -40.31
CA PHE A 33 0.06 3.33 -39.13
C PHE A 33 1.44 3.12 -38.46
N GLY A 34 2.17 2.08 -38.87
CA GLY A 34 3.48 1.71 -38.35
C GLY A 34 4.14 0.64 -39.21
N LEU A 35 5.35 0.21 -38.86
CA LEU A 35 6.09 -0.78 -39.65
C LEU A 35 5.94 -2.17 -39.04
N ILE A 36 5.45 -3.15 -39.80
CA ILE A 36 5.48 -4.55 -39.38
C ILE A 36 6.88 -5.11 -39.62
N THR A 37 7.58 -5.47 -38.55
CA THR A 37 9.01 -5.83 -38.60
C THR A 37 9.29 -7.32 -38.41
N PHE A 38 8.30 -8.07 -37.95
CA PHE A 38 8.38 -9.50 -37.72
C PHE A 38 7.00 -10.14 -37.88
N SER A 39 6.96 -11.38 -38.34
CA SER A 39 5.74 -12.16 -38.44
C SER A 39 6.02 -13.65 -38.40
N ARG A 40 5.27 -14.41 -37.60
CA ARG A 40 5.42 -15.88 -37.48
C ARG A 40 4.15 -16.53 -36.94
N GLU A 41 3.90 -17.79 -37.31
CA GLU A 41 2.92 -18.64 -36.62
C GLU A 41 3.57 -19.42 -35.49
N ILE A 42 2.93 -19.40 -34.32
CA ILE A 42 3.35 -20.15 -33.14
C ILE A 42 2.18 -20.99 -32.68
N LYS A 43 2.42 -22.30 -32.53
CA LYS A 43 1.49 -23.20 -31.87
C LYS A 43 1.72 -23.11 -30.37
N PHE A 44 0.67 -22.78 -29.62
CA PHE A 44 0.67 -22.78 -28.17
C PHE A 44 -0.48 -23.64 -27.65
N LYS A 45 -0.14 -24.69 -26.89
CA LYS A 45 -1.09 -25.75 -26.52
C LYS A 45 -1.78 -26.29 -27.80
N SER A 46 -3.10 -26.18 -27.90
CA SER A 46 -3.89 -26.66 -29.04
C SER A 46 -4.20 -25.60 -30.11
N THR A 47 -3.81 -24.34 -29.93
CA THR A 47 -4.18 -23.23 -30.82
C THR A 47 -2.95 -22.72 -31.59
N VAL A 48 -3.15 -22.32 -32.84
CA VAL A 48 -2.12 -21.66 -33.66
C VAL A 48 -2.40 -20.17 -33.68
N TYR A 49 -1.42 -19.39 -33.24
CA TYR A 49 -1.48 -17.93 -33.22
C TYR A 49 -0.55 -17.36 -34.29
N ALA A 50 -1.03 -16.40 -35.06
CA ALA A 50 -0.17 -15.55 -35.85
C ALA A 50 0.29 -14.38 -34.96
N ILE A 51 1.60 -14.19 -34.85
CA ILE A 51 2.19 -13.07 -34.12
C ILE A 51 2.91 -12.13 -35.08
N HIS A 52 2.80 -10.83 -34.81
CA HIS A 52 3.44 -9.77 -35.59
C HIS A 52 4.01 -8.71 -34.67
N PHE A 53 5.12 -8.09 -35.05
CA PHE A 53 5.68 -6.97 -34.30
C PHE A 53 5.40 -5.68 -35.04
N PHE A 54 4.62 -4.82 -34.40
CA PHE A 54 4.26 -3.51 -34.91
C PHE A 54 5.22 -2.47 -34.34
N LYS A 55 6.03 -1.86 -35.19
CA LYS A 55 6.90 -0.74 -34.84
C LYS A 55 6.14 0.59 -35.02
N PRO A 56 5.62 1.19 -33.94
CA PRO A 56 4.91 2.47 -34.03
C PRO A 56 5.79 3.58 -34.60
N THR A 57 5.15 4.55 -35.27
CA THR A 57 5.82 5.79 -35.67
C THR A 57 6.31 6.57 -34.44
N ALA A 58 7.26 7.51 -34.64
CA ALA A 58 7.72 8.37 -33.54
C ALA A 58 6.57 9.16 -32.90
N PHE A 59 5.59 9.57 -33.70
CA PHE A 59 4.38 10.22 -33.21
C PHE A 59 3.58 9.30 -32.26
N LEU A 60 3.24 8.08 -32.71
CA LEU A 60 2.47 7.13 -31.89
C LEU A 60 3.21 6.71 -30.61
N ARG A 61 4.53 6.50 -30.66
CA ARG A 61 5.33 6.23 -29.45
C ARG A 61 5.23 7.36 -28.45
N ASN A 62 5.39 8.61 -28.90
CA ASN A 62 5.37 9.76 -28.01
C ASN A 62 3.97 10.07 -27.49
N MET A 63 2.92 9.79 -28.27
CA MET A 63 1.53 10.05 -27.90
C MET A 63 0.99 9.06 -26.87
N TYR A 64 1.40 7.80 -26.96
CA TYR A 64 0.86 6.71 -26.12
C TYR A 64 1.91 6.07 -25.20
N SER A 65 3.13 6.61 -25.15
CA SER A 65 4.30 6.03 -24.45
C SER A 65 4.52 4.54 -24.77
N LEU A 66 4.40 4.18 -26.04
CA LEU A 66 4.62 2.81 -26.50
C LEU A 66 6.13 2.50 -26.55
N GLY A 67 6.44 1.23 -26.33
CA GLY A 67 7.77 0.66 -26.53
C GLY A 67 8.25 0.72 -27.98
N ASN A 68 9.43 0.16 -28.22
CA ASN A 68 10.03 0.16 -29.55
C ASN A 68 9.19 -0.60 -30.57
N GLU A 69 8.62 -1.73 -30.15
CA GLU A 69 7.68 -2.53 -30.92
C GLU A 69 6.57 -3.05 -30.01
N VAL A 70 5.37 -3.18 -30.55
CA VAL A 70 4.18 -3.67 -29.85
C VAL A 70 3.84 -5.04 -30.41
N LEU A 71 3.53 -5.99 -29.54
CA LEU A 71 3.06 -7.30 -29.95
C LEU A 71 1.65 -7.18 -30.54
N VAL A 72 1.47 -7.70 -31.75
CA VAL A 72 0.18 -7.94 -32.37
C VAL A 72 -0.05 -9.45 -32.38
N ILE A 73 -1.13 -9.91 -31.75
CA ILE A 73 -1.57 -11.30 -31.81
C ILE A 73 -2.83 -11.37 -32.67
N SER A 74 -2.86 -12.35 -33.56
CA SER A 74 -3.99 -12.59 -34.44
C SER A 74 -4.46 -14.03 -34.32
N CYS A 75 -5.77 -14.20 -34.17
CA CYS A 75 -6.44 -15.49 -34.15
C CYS A 75 -7.75 -15.44 -34.94
N GLU A 76 -8.20 -16.58 -35.45
CA GLU A 76 -9.40 -16.68 -36.29
C GLU A 76 -10.52 -17.49 -35.61
N ASP A 77 -10.20 -18.29 -34.58
CA ASP A 77 -11.16 -19.19 -33.92
C ASP A 77 -12.14 -18.47 -32.98
N GLY A 78 -12.09 -17.14 -32.97
CA GLY A 78 -12.97 -16.26 -32.22
C GLY A 78 -12.54 -15.99 -30.79
N MET A 79 -11.31 -16.39 -30.43
CA MET A 79 -10.77 -16.34 -29.06
C MET A 79 -11.82 -16.78 -28.02
N LYS A 80 -12.51 -17.89 -28.30
CA LYS A 80 -13.62 -18.39 -27.45
C LYS A 80 -13.23 -18.51 -25.98
N ASP A 81 -11.94 -18.75 -25.72
CA ASP A 81 -11.31 -18.85 -24.42
C ASP A 81 -10.27 -17.72 -24.18
N PHE A 82 -10.64 -16.46 -24.47
CA PHE A 82 -9.75 -15.29 -24.29
C PHE A 82 -9.11 -15.25 -22.90
N LYS A 83 -9.89 -15.54 -21.86
CA LYS A 83 -9.47 -15.46 -20.45
C LYS A 83 -8.45 -16.52 -20.05
N SER A 84 -8.55 -17.75 -20.58
CA SER A 84 -7.76 -18.89 -20.12
C SER A 84 -6.63 -19.28 -21.05
N ARG A 85 -6.69 -18.97 -22.35
CA ARG A 85 -5.65 -19.40 -23.32
C ARG A 85 -4.93 -18.24 -23.99
N THR A 86 -5.64 -17.24 -24.48
CA THR A 86 -4.99 -16.10 -25.16
C THR A 86 -4.13 -15.31 -24.18
N LYS A 87 -4.62 -15.03 -22.97
CA LYS A 87 -3.84 -14.36 -21.93
C LYS A 87 -2.58 -15.13 -21.54
N ASP A 88 -2.68 -16.43 -21.28
CA ASP A 88 -1.53 -17.31 -21.04
C ASP A 88 -0.49 -17.19 -22.16
N PHE A 89 -0.94 -17.13 -23.42
CA PHE A 89 -0.06 -17.00 -24.56
C PHE A 89 0.61 -15.62 -24.63
N ILE A 90 -0.13 -14.53 -24.36
CA ILE A 90 0.45 -13.18 -24.27
C ILE A 90 1.51 -13.16 -23.15
N ASP A 91 1.20 -13.73 -21.98
CA ASP A 91 2.13 -13.84 -20.85
C ASP A 91 3.38 -14.64 -21.23
N TYR A 92 3.18 -15.78 -21.90
CA TYR A 92 4.27 -16.60 -22.40
C TYR A 92 5.19 -15.79 -23.32
N ILE A 93 4.66 -15.06 -24.30
CA ILE A 93 5.47 -14.31 -25.26
C ILE A 93 6.17 -13.10 -24.63
N LEU A 94 5.48 -12.33 -23.79
CA LEU A 94 5.98 -11.05 -23.27
C LEU A 94 6.82 -11.18 -22.00
N VAL A 95 6.59 -12.21 -21.19
CA VAL A 95 7.22 -12.36 -19.87
C VAL A 95 8.12 -13.58 -19.79
N THR A 96 7.64 -14.74 -20.23
CA THR A 96 8.34 -16.02 -20.02
C THR A 96 9.36 -16.31 -21.12
N ASN A 97 9.05 -15.97 -22.37
CA ASN A 97 9.89 -16.27 -23.52
C ASN A 97 11.07 -15.27 -23.62
N SER A 98 12.29 -15.80 -23.56
CA SER A 98 13.52 -15.02 -23.63
C SER A 98 13.85 -14.51 -25.04
N GLU A 99 13.30 -15.11 -26.10
CA GLU A 99 13.59 -14.78 -27.51
C GLU A 99 13.23 -13.32 -27.84
N PHE A 100 12.14 -12.79 -27.24
CA PHE A 100 11.62 -11.46 -27.56
C PHE A 100 11.60 -10.48 -26.37
N LYS A 101 12.11 -10.90 -25.20
CA LYS A 101 12.00 -10.21 -23.90
C LYS A 101 12.40 -8.73 -23.91
N ASN A 102 13.42 -8.36 -24.69
CA ASN A 102 13.97 -6.99 -24.73
C ASN A 102 13.42 -6.13 -25.89
N ARG A 103 12.61 -6.72 -26.77
CA ARG A 103 12.19 -6.10 -28.03
C ARG A 103 10.79 -5.50 -27.97
N LEU A 104 9.89 -6.15 -27.25
CA LEU A 104 8.47 -5.84 -27.20
C LEU A 104 8.09 -4.95 -26.02
N ASP A 105 7.09 -4.10 -26.22
CA ASP A 105 6.35 -3.44 -25.14
C ASP A 105 5.66 -4.49 -24.27
N LYS A 106 5.98 -4.47 -22.98
CA LYS A 106 5.46 -5.44 -22.01
C LYS A 106 4.10 -5.04 -21.43
N VAL A 107 3.67 -3.78 -21.59
CA VAL A 107 2.39 -3.26 -21.05
C VAL A 107 1.29 -3.32 -22.09
N THR A 108 1.59 -2.96 -23.33
CA THR A 108 0.59 -2.82 -24.39
C THR A 108 0.73 -3.91 -25.44
N CYS A 109 -0.38 -4.55 -25.81
CA CYS A 109 -0.45 -5.40 -27.00
C CYS A 109 -1.74 -5.14 -27.80
N ILE A 110 -1.67 -5.41 -29.10
CA ILE A 110 -2.81 -5.35 -30.01
C ILE A 110 -3.31 -6.77 -30.23
N VAL A 111 -4.62 -6.97 -30.15
CA VAL A 111 -5.27 -8.24 -30.47
C VAL A 111 -6.16 -8.02 -31.68
N ILE A 112 -5.98 -8.85 -32.71
CA ILE A 112 -6.84 -8.90 -33.89
C ILE A 112 -7.56 -10.24 -33.86
N ASP A 113 -8.88 -10.25 -33.87
CA ASP A 113 -9.65 -11.49 -33.81
C ASP A 113 -10.84 -11.49 -34.78
N GLY A 114 -11.26 -12.68 -35.21
CA GLY A 114 -12.45 -12.84 -36.07
C GLY A 114 -13.79 -12.62 -35.36
N ASN A 115 -13.80 -12.53 -34.02
CA ASN A 115 -15.02 -12.33 -33.24
C ASN A 115 -15.45 -10.85 -33.21
N GLU A 116 -16.65 -10.58 -33.73
CA GLU A 116 -17.24 -9.23 -33.74
C GLU A 116 -17.47 -8.65 -32.32
N ASP A 117 -17.57 -9.50 -31.30
CA ASP A 117 -17.72 -9.09 -29.90
C ASP A 117 -16.38 -8.91 -29.16
N ILE A 118 -15.23 -8.98 -29.83
CA ILE A 118 -13.90 -8.90 -29.19
C ILE A 118 -13.72 -7.64 -28.33
N LEU A 119 -14.30 -6.50 -28.73
CA LEU A 119 -14.30 -5.28 -27.91
C LEU A 119 -14.99 -5.49 -26.55
N LYS A 120 -16.17 -6.12 -26.56
CA LYS A 120 -16.92 -6.42 -25.32
C LYS A 120 -16.18 -7.44 -24.47
N ILE A 121 -15.59 -8.46 -25.09
CA ILE A 121 -14.80 -9.50 -24.41
C ILE A 121 -13.62 -8.86 -23.66
N VAL A 122 -12.84 -8.00 -24.33
CA VAL A 122 -11.71 -7.31 -23.70
C VAL A 122 -12.17 -6.33 -22.62
N LYS A 123 -13.25 -5.57 -22.84
CA LYS A 123 -13.81 -4.66 -21.81
C LYS A 123 -14.30 -5.42 -20.58
N ASN A 124 -15.03 -6.51 -20.76
CA ASN A 124 -15.53 -7.36 -19.67
C ASN A 124 -14.41 -8.08 -18.93
N ASP A 125 -13.37 -8.52 -19.64
CA ASP A 125 -12.20 -9.09 -19.00
C ASP A 125 -11.44 -8.03 -18.19
N ARG A 126 -11.32 -6.81 -18.71
CA ARG A 126 -10.66 -5.70 -18.02
C ARG A 126 -11.40 -5.26 -16.74
N SER A 127 -12.73 -5.30 -16.73
CA SER A 127 -13.50 -5.00 -15.51
C SER A 127 -13.33 -6.08 -14.44
N VAL A 128 -13.18 -7.34 -14.85
CA VAL A 128 -12.95 -8.48 -13.94
C VAL A 128 -11.48 -8.59 -13.49
N ASN A 129 -10.54 -8.24 -14.36
CA ASN A 129 -9.09 -8.39 -14.16
C ASN A 129 -8.37 -7.04 -14.34
N PRO A 130 -8.52 -6.10 -13.39
CA PRO A 130 -7.99 -4.74 -13.51
C PRO A 130 -6.45 -4.68 -13.59
N ASP A 131 -5.72 -5.70 -13.14
CA ASP A 131 -4.25 -5.73 -13.19
C ASP A 131 -3.68 -6.23 -14.54
N SER A 132 -4.54 -6.64 -15.48
CA SER A 132 -4.11 -7.21 -16.76
C SER A 132 -3.47 -6.19 -17.73
N ARG A 133 -2.64 -6.64 -18.67
CA ARG A 133 -2.02 -5.78 -19.70
C ARG A 133 -3.04 -4.92 -20.45
N ILE A 134 -2.58 -3.82 -21.04
CA ILE A 134 -3.45 -3.02 -21.88
C ILE A 134 -3.57 -3.66 -23.26
N ILE A 135 -4.76 -4.21 -23.53
CA ILE A 135 -5.07 -4.88 -24.78
C ILE A 135 -5.90 -3.93 -25.64
N VAL A 136 -5.43 -3.63 -26.84
CA VAL A 136 -6.18 -2.88 -27.85
C VAL A 136 -6.78 -3.89 -28.85
N PRO A 137 -8.08 -4.18 -28.77
CA PRO A 137 -8.72 -5.14 -29.66
C PRO A 137 -9.10 -4.50 -30.99
N PHE A 138 -9.05 -5.30 -32.05
CA PHE A 138 -9.66 -5.05 -33.35
C PHE A 138 -10.34 -6.32 -33.83
N CYS A 139 -11.53 -6.18 -34.42
CA CYS A 139 -12.10 -7.25 -35.21
C CYS A 139 -11.43 -7.27 -36.60
N VAL A 140 -11.27 -8.45 -37.20
CA VAL A 140 -10.74 -8.58 -38.56
C VAL A 140 -11.58 -7.79 -39.57
N SER A 141 -12.90 -7.72 -39.39
CA SER A 141 -13.82 -6.97 -40.25
C SER A 141 -13.56 -5.45 -40.23
N GLU A 142 -13.02 -4.92 -39.14
CA GLU A 142 -12.66 -3.49 -38.98
C GLU A 142 -11.36 -3.12 -39.73
N LEU A 143 -10.57 -4.13 -40.14
CA LEU A 143 -9.23 -3.96 -40.72
C LEU A 143 -9.15 -4.45 -42.17
N ASP A 144 -10.28 -4.66 -42.87
CA ASP A 144 -10.28 -5.14 -44.27
C ASP A 144 -10.14 -3.99 -45.28
N GLY A 145 -9.18 -3.08 -45.04
CA GLY A 145 -8.82 -1.99 -45.96
C GLY A 145 -9.55 -0.66 -45.71
N SER A 146 -10.45 -0.62 -44.73
CA SER A 146 -11.27 0.54 -44.34
C SER A 146 -10.74 1.30 -43.12
N LEU A 147 -9.63 0.86 -42.50
CA LEU A 147 -9.11 1.50 -41.30
C LEU A 147 -8.64 2.93 -41.58
N THR A 148 -9.38 3.92 -41.08
CA THR A 148 -9.01 5.34 -41.14
C THR A 148 -8.09 5.73 -39.98
N GLU A 149 -7.32 6.80 -40.16
CA GLU A 149 -6.47 7.35 -39.09
C GLU A 149 -7.29 7.80 -37.87
N GLU A 150 -8.46 8.38 -38.11
CA GLU A 150 -9.39 8.77 -37.05
C GLU A 150 -9.88 7.55 -36.26
N PHE A 151 -10.33 6.49 -36.94
CA PHE A 151 -10.81 5.28 -36.29
C PHE A 151 -9.71 4.61 -35.46
N PHE A 152 -8.51 4.45 -36.05
CA PHE A 152 -7.37 3.88 -35.35
C PHE A 152 -7.01 4.68 -34.09
N ASN A 153 -6.91 6.01 -34.20
CA ASN A 153 -6.57 6.86 -33.06
C ASN A 153 -7.66 6.86 -31.99
N ASN A 154 -8.94 6.78 -32.38
CA ASN A 154 -10.06 6.68 -31.43
C ASN A 154 -10.03 5.33 -30.69
N ARG A 155 -9.78 4.22 -31.40
CA ARG A 155 -9.60 2.89 -30.79
C ARG A 155 -8.44 2.87 -29.80
N MET A 156 -7.30 3.44 -30.20
CA MET A 156 -6.12 3.53 -29.33
C MET A 156 -6.42 4.37 -28.08
N ARG A 157 -7.08 5.53 -28.23
CA ARG A 157 -7.47 6.39 -27.09
C ARG A 157 -8.41 5.68 -26.12
N GLU A 158 -9.43 5.02 -26.65
CA GLU A 158 -10.44 4.31 -25.86
C GLU A 158 -9.80 3.25 -24.95
N PHE A 159 -8.89 2.43 -25.47
CA PHE A 159 -8.33 1.31 -24.70
C PHE A 159 -7.06 1.65 -23.92
N LEU A 160 -6.27 2.65 -24.33
CA LEU A 160 -5.02 3.03 -23.65
C LEU A 160 -5.24 4.02 -22.50
N TYR A 161 -6.11 5.01 -22.67
CA TYR A 161 -6.24 6.12 -21.71
C TYR A 161 -7.24 5.85 -20.58
N GLU A 162 -8.17 4.93 -20.78
CA GLU A 162 -9.23 4.65 -19.80
C GLU A 162 -8.69 3.89 -18.57
N LYS A 163 -7.54 3.19 -18.68
CA LYS A 163 -7.06 2.32 -17.60
C LYS A 163 -6.16 3.09 -16.64
N ASP A 164 -6.63 3.37 -15.43
CA ASP A 164 -5.81 3.97 -14.38
C ASP A 164 -4.66 3.06 -13.93
N LEU A 165 -3.51 3.21 -14.61
CA LEU A 165 -2.28 2.51 -14.30
C LEU A 165 -1.60 3.04 -13.03
N PHE A 166 -1.96 4.22 -12.52
CA PHE A 166 -1.47 4.71 -11.23
C PHE A 166 -2.19 3.99 -10.08
N GLY A 167 -3.48 3.74 -10.23
CA GLY A 167 -4.35 3.13 -9.21
C GLY A 167 -4.09 1.65 -8.88
N ILE A 168 -3.18 0.96 -9.58
CA ILE A 168 -2.83 -0.45 -9.28
C ILE A 168 -2.34 -0.55 -7.82
N ALA A 169 -3.10 -1.29 -7.00
CA ALA A 169 -2.87 -1.45 -5.57
C ALA A 169 -2.33 -2.83 -5.18
N VAL A 170 -2.35 -3.80 -6.10
CA VAL A 170 -1.85 -5.16 -5.88
C VAL A 170 -0.32 -5.21 -6.06
N PRO A 171 0.41 -6.03 -5.29
CA PRO A 171 1.85 -6.18 -5.46
C PRO A 171 2.23 -6.64 -6.88
N LEU A 172 3.25 -6.00 -7.44
CA LEU A 172 3.74 -6.30 -8.78
C LEU A 172 4.42 -7.66 -8.82
N ARG A 173 4.04 -8.49 -9.80
CA ARG A 173 4.62 -9.83 -10.04
C ARG A 173 5.72 -9.84 -11.11
N ASP A 174 5.85 -8.76 -11.87
CA ASP A 174 6.84 -8.61 -12.92
C ASP A 174 7.52 -7.23 -12.89
N ASP A 175 8.56 -7.08 -13.71
CA ASP A 175 9.47 -5.94 -13.72
C ASP A 175 8.94 -4.77 -14.56
N THR A 176 7.77 -4.89 -15.17
CA THR A 176 7.29 -3.95 -16.20
C THR A 176 6.92 -2.58 -15.67
N LEU A 177 6.25 -2.54 -14.51
CA LEU A 177 5.89 -1.31 -13.80
C LEU A 177 6.67 -1.19 -12.48
N PHE A 178 7.82 -1.84 -12.40
CA PHE A 178 8.70 -1.78 -11.25
C PHE A 178 9.70 -0.64 -11.41
N TYR A 179 9.73 0.25 -10.43
CA TYR A 179 10.56 1.46 -10.42
C TYR A 179 11.40 1.52 -9.14
N GLY A 180 12.44 2.36 -9.12
CA GLY A 180 13.35 2.51 -7.98
C GLY A 180 14.66 1.77 -8.17
N LYS A 181 15.75 2.51 -8.46
CA LYS A 181 17.10 1.92 -8.60
C LYS A 181 17.53 1.17 -7.33
N ASP A 182 17.32 1.77 -6.17
CA ASP A 182 17.71 1.17 -4.89
C ASP A 182 16.94 -0.11 -4.59
N ARG A 183 15.69 -0.23 -5.05
CA ARG A 183 14.91 -1.45 -4.90
C ARG A 183 15.46 -2.58 -5.75
N THR A 184 15.96 -2.28 -6.95
CA THR A 184 16.68 -3.25 -7.77
C THR A 184 17.99 -3.68 -7.10
N ASN A 185 18.66 -2.77 -6.38
CA ASN A 185 19.84 -3.11 -5.57
C ASN A 185 19.47 -4.04 -4.42
N VAL A 186 18.37 -3.79 -3.70
CA VAL A 186 17.85 -4.67 -2.64
C VAL A 186 17.56 -6.08 -3.17
N ILE A 187 16.91 -6.22 -4.33
CA ILE A 187 16.69 -7.55 -4.95
C ILE A 187 18.03 -8.23 -5.23
N SER A 188 19.03 -7.48 -5.70
CA SER A 188 20.36 -8.01 -6.01
C SER A 188 21.12 -8.43 -4.75
N GLU A 189 20.99 -7.67 -3.67
CA GLU A 189 21.57 -8.00 -2.36
C GLU A 189 20.94 -9.26 -1.78
N LEU A 190 19.60 -9.33 -1.72
CA LEU A 190 18.89 -10.53 -1.24
C LEU A 190 19.22 -11.77 -2.09
N TYR A 191 19.34 -11.61 -3.41
CA TYR A 191 19.77 -12.68 -4.30
C TYR A 191 21.21 -13.13 -4.01
N ALA A 192 22.12 -12.18 -3.74
CA ALA A 192 23.49 -12.50 -3.37
C ALA A 192 23.56 -13.25 -2.03
N ARG A 193 22.81 -12.83 -1.01
CA ARG A 193 22.72 -13.54 0.28
C ARG A 193 22.23 -14.98 0.09
N TYR A 194 21.16 -15.16 -0.69
CA TYR A 194 20.67 -16.49 -1.06
C TYR A 194 21.76 -17.35 -1.74
N MET A 195 22.56 -16.78 -2.64
CA MET A 195 23.67 -17.51 -3.30
C MET A 195 24.77 -17.94 -2.32
N HIS A 196 25.02 -17.17 -1.26
CA HIS A 196 26.00 -17.50 -0.23
C HIS A 196 25.44 -18.38 0.89
N GLY A 197 24.11 -18.59 0.95
CA GLY A 197 23.46 -19.33 2.03
C GLY A 197 23.21 -18.48 3.27
N GLU A 198 23.18 -17.17 3.10
CA GLU A 198 22.90 -16.17 4.14
C GLU A 198 21.43 -15.76 4.12
N GLU A 199 20.98 -15.26 5.27
CA GLU A 199 19.62 -14.89 5.57
C GLU A 199 19.35 -13.41 5.26
N GLY A 200 18.15 -13.14 4.78
CA GLY A 200 17.70 -11.78 4.46
C GLY A 200 16.64 -11.26 5.42
N GLY A 201 16.68 -9.96 5.69
CA GLY A 201 15.61 -9.25 6.39
C GLY A 201 15.19 -8.04 5.56
N LEU A 202 13.95 -7.97 5.15
CA LEU A 202 13.40 -6.88 4.34
C LEU A 202 12.30 -6.16 5.10
N PHE A 203 12.61 -4.99 5.63
CA PHE A 203 11.69 -4.20 6.44
C PHE A 203 11.34 -2.89 5.77
N GLY A 204 10.23 -2.29 6.16
CA GLY A 204 9.80 -1.02 5.58
C GLY A 204 8.36 -0.69 5.91
N LEU A 205 7.98 0.57 5.68
CA LEU A 205 6.64 1.07 5.95
C LEU A 205 5.54 0.29 5.21
N ARG A 206 4.30 0.43 5.69
CA ARG A 206 3.13 -0.18 5.04
C ARG A 206 2.97 0.40 3.63
N ARG A 207 2.64 -0.45 2.66
CA ARG A 207 2.49 -0.10 1.22
C ARG A 207 3.75 0.48 0.57
N ILE A 208 4.93 0.32 1.15
CA ILE A 208 6.17 0.80 0.53
C ILE A 208 6.55 -0.02 -0.72
N GLY A 209 6.17 -1.29 -0.81
CA GLY A 209 6.45 -2.17 -1.95
C GLY A 209 7.30 -3.42 -1.66
N LYS A 210 7.36 -3.86 -0.39
CA LYS A 210 8.10 -5.06 0.04
C LYS A 210 7.70 -6.32 -0.73
N THR A 211 6.40 -6.65 -0.76
CA THR A 211 5.88 -7.84 -1.46
C THR A 211 6.23 -7.86 -2.95
N SER A 212 6.28 -6.69 -3.62
CA SER A 212 6.71 -6.60 -5.02
C SER A 212 8.21 -6.93 -5.19
N ILE A 213 9.06 -6.47 -4.26
CA ILE A 213 10.49 -6.84 -4.22
C ILE A 213 10.64 -8.35 -4.05
N LEU A 214 9.87 -8.97 -3.13
CA LEU A 214 9.92 -10.40 -2.86
C LEU A 214 9.46 -11.25 -4.04
N TYR A 215 8.40 -10.84 -4.75
CA TYR A 215 7.97 -11.53 -5.97
C TYR A 215 9.03 -11.48 -7.08
N LEU A 216 9.70 -10.34 -7.24
CA LEU A 216 10.80 -10.24 -8.20
C LEU A 216 12.03 -11.04 -7.78
N LEU A 217 12.33 -11.12 -6.48
CA LEU A 217 13.37 -12.02 -5.96
C LEU A 217 13.02 -13.49 -6.27
N LYS A 218 11.81 -13.93 -5.95
CA LYS A 218 11.30 -15.29 -6.28
C LYS A 218 11.43 -15.58 -7.76
N LYS A 219 11.02 -14.64 -8.61
CA LYS A 219 11.13 -14.75 -10.08
C LYS A 219 12.60 -14.89 -10.51
N ARG A 220 13.50 -14.03 -10.02
CA ARG A 220 14.93 -14.05 -10.36
C ARG A 220 15.59 -15.37 -9.99
N ILE A 221 15.27 -15.92 -8.81
CA ILE A 221 15.80 -17.22 -8.36
C ILE A 221 15.32 -18.34 -9.29
N ARG A 222 14.04 -18.36 -9.62
CA ARG A 222 13.46 -19.35 -10.56
C ARG A 222 14.06 -19.24 -11.96
N GLU A 223 14.28 -18.03 -12.47
CA GLU A 223 14.95 -17.80 -13.77
C GLU A 223 16.41 -18.31 -13.76
N SER A 224 17.11 -18.26 -12.62
CA SER A 224 18.44 -18.89 -12.45
C SER A 224 18.38 -20.40 -12.18
N GLY A 225 17.18 -20.99 -12.24
CA GLY A 225 16.94 -22.41 -12.01
C GLY A 225 16.93 -22.83 -10.53
N GLY A 226 16.97 -21.88 -9.58
CA GLY A 226 16.88 -22.16 -8.14
C GLY A 226 15.44 -22.39 -7.64
N ILE A 227 15.31 -22.69 -6.35
CA ILE A 227 14.02 -22.98 -5.70
C ILE A 227 13.69 -21.83 -4.75
N ALA A 228 12.52 -21.22 -4.91
CA ALA A 228 12.02 -20.17 -4.02
C ALA A 228 10.52 -20.33 -3.79
N CYS A 229 10.13 -20.42 -2.52
CA CYS A 229 8.77 -20.57 -2.04
C CYS A 229 8.38 -19.34 -1.21
N TYR A 230 7.16 -18.85 -1.40
CA TYR A 230 6.67 -17.63 -0.77
C TYR A 230 5.51 -17.97 0.15
N PHE A 231 5.58 -17.47 1.37
CA PHE A 231 4.57 -17.67 2.40
C PHE A 231 4.10 -16.31 2.91
N ASP A 232 2.78 -16.10 2.86
CA ASP A 232 2.13 -14.99 3.54
C ASP A 232 1.79 -15.41 4.97
N CYS A 233 2.57 -14.93 5.93
CA CYS A 233 2.43 -15.31 7.32
C CYS A 233 1.13 -14.80 7.95
N SER A 234 0.40 -13.88 7.31
CA SER A 234 -0.90 -13.41 7.81
C SER A 234 -1.94 -14.53 7.88
N SER A 235 -1.86 -15.54 6.99
CA SER A 235 -2.66 -16.77 7.09
C SER A 235 -2.05 -17.84 8.01
N ALA A 236 -0.76 -17.73 8.31
CA ALA A 236 -0.01 -18.77 9.00
C ALA A 236 -0.20 -18.77 10.53
N HIS A 237 -0.66 -17.65 11.11
CA HIS A 237 -0.80 -17.49 12.55
C HIS A 237 -1.80 -18.45 13.21
N HIS A 238 -2.64 -19.12 12.40
CA HIS A 238 -3.58 -20.14 12.85
C HIS A 238 -2.93 -21.51 13.09
N TYR A 239 -1.78 -21.78 12.49
CA TYR A 239 -1.04 -23.03 12.70
C TYR A 239 -0.26 -22.97 14.02
N ARG A 240 -0.05 -24.12 14.66
CA ARG A 240 1.06 -24.29 15.62
C ARG A 240 2.40 -24.35 14.88
N TRP A 241 3.50 -24.10 15.59
CA TRP A 241 4.84 -24.07 14.98
C TRP A 241 5.20 -25.33 14.20
N ASN A 242 4.83 -26.51 14.71
CA ASN A 242 5.10 -27.81 14.11
C ASN A 242 4.23 -28.08 12.87
N GLU A 243 2.96 -27.65 12.91
CA GLU A 243 2.05 -27.71 11.77
C GLU A 243 2.51 -26.76 10.66
N PHE A 244 3.03 -25.58 11.02
CA PHE A 244 3.56 -24.63 10.05
C PHE A 244 4.83 -25.16 9.37
N LEU A 245 5.71 -25.85 10.09
CA LEU A 245 6.86 -26.55 9.47
C LEU A 245 6.41 -27.60 8.44
N LYS A 246 5.37 -28.38 8.77
CA LYS A 246 4.76 -29.35 7.84
C LYS A 246 4.21 -28.64 6.60
N TYR A 247 3.43 -27.60 6.80
CA TYR A 247 2.83 -26.80 5.73
C TYR A 247 3.89 -26.21 4.79
N ILE A 248 5.02 -25.74 5.32
CA ILE A 248 6.15 -25.27 4.52
C ILE A 248 6.66 -26.37 3.58
N VAL A 249 6.86 -27.59 4.10
CA VAL A 249 7.33 -28.73 3.30
C VAL A 249 6.32 -29.11 2.21
N GLU A 250 5.04 -29.16 2.54
CA GLU A 250 3.95 -29.43 1.57
C GLU A 250 3.96 -28.41 0.41
N ASN A 251 4.15 -27.13 0.73
CA ASN A 251 4.18 -26.06 -0.28
C ASN A 251 5.47 -26.09 -1.13
N ILE A 252 6.61 -26.45 -0.54
CA ILE A 252 7.84 -26.63 -1.31
C ILE A 252 7.70 -27.78 -2.29
N ILE A 253 7.04 -28.88 -1.92
CA ILE A 253 6.81 -30.01 -2.83
C ILE A 253 5.87 -29.58 -3.97
N SER A 254 4.69 -29.05 -3.64
CA SER A 254 3.65 -28.69 -4.61
C SER A 254 3.98 -27.52 -5.55
N GLU A 255 4.57 -26.41 -5.07
CA GLU A 255 4.89 -25.26 -5.94
C GLU A 255 5.92 -25.60 -7.04
N ASN A 256 6.73 -26.64 -6.83
CA ASN A 256 7.80 -27.04 -7.74
C ASN A 256 7.38 -28.13 -8.74
N GLU A 257 6.09 -28.50 -8.78
CA GLU A 257 5.51 -29.51 -9.67
C GLU A 257 4.65 -28.89 -10.78
N ILE A 258 4.20 -27.64 -10.61
CA ILE A 258 3.41 -26.89 -11.61
C ILE A 258 4.18 -26.66 -12.93
N ASN A 259 5.51 -26.83 -12.92
CA ASN A 259 6.36 -26.73 -14.13
C ASN A 259 6.53 -28.06 -14.89
N SER A 260 5.96 -29.17 -14.42
CA SER A 260 5.87 -30.43 -15.17
C SER A 260 4.44 -30.61 -15.69
N GLU A 261 4.26 -30.74 -17.00
CA GLU A 261 2.95 -30.83 -17.70
C GLU A 261 2.10 -32.07 -17.36
N ASN A 262 2.37 -32.76 -16.25
CA ASN A 262 1.67 -33.99 -15.85
C ASN A 262 1.16 -33.88 -14.41
N GLU A 263 -0.13 -33.61 -14.24
CA GLU A 263 -0.86 -33.62 -12.97
C GLU A 263 -0.74 -34.97 -12.20
N ASN A 264 -0.40 -36.07 -12.90
CA ASN A 264 -0.19 -37.38 -12.26
C ASN A 264 1.16 -37.52 -11.52
N ILE A 265 2.10 -36.57 -11.65
CA ILE A 265 3.44 -36.65 -11.03
C ILE A 265 3.45 -36.08 -9.60
N SER A 266 2.59 -35.10 -9.30
CA SER A 266 2.53 -34.49 -7.97
C SER A 266 2.09 -35.48 -6.89
N ASP A 267 1.09 -36.31 -7.20
CA ASP A 267 0.62 -37.36 -6.30
C ASP A 267 1.68 -38.47 -6.09
N LEU A 268 2.51 -38.73 -7.10
CA LEU A 268 3.58 -39.73 -7.03
C LEU A 268 4.75 -39.28 -6.14
N ILE A 269 5.10 -37.99 -6.10
CA ILE A 269 6.20 -37.49 -5.27
C ILE A 269 5.75 -37.23 -3.84
N LEU A 270 4.52 -36.74 -3.61
CA LEU A 270 3.95 -36.65 -2.25
C LEU A 270 3.94 -38.03 -1.56
N SER A 271 3.74 -39.11 -2.33
CA SER A 271 3.80 -40.48 -1.79
C SER A 271 5.19 -40.91 -1.27
N ASP A 272 6.26 -40.21 -1.66
CA ASP A 272 7.62 -40.45 -1.15
C ASP A 272 7.89 -39.78 0.20
N PHE A 273 7.01 -38.86 0.64
CA PHE A 273 7.18 -38.12 1.89
C PHE A 273 6.09 -38.53 2.90
N ASP A 274 6.51 -39.03 4.06
CA ASP A 274 5.61 -39.26 5.18
C ASP A 274 5.39 -37.95 5.95
N LEU A 275 4.33 -37.22 5.57
CA LEU A 275 3.89 -35.97 6.21
C LEU A 275 2.77 -36.21 7.23
N SER A 276 2.78 -37.36 7.90
CA SER A 276 1.80 -37.69 8.94
C SER A 276 1.88 -36.75 10.14
N GLU A 277 0.75 -36.59 10.83
CA GLU A 277 0.68 -35.88 12.12
C GLU A 277 1.62 -36.48 13.17
N GLU A 278 1.94 -37.78 13.06
CA GLU A 278 2.90 -38.41 13.96
C GLU A 278 4.33 -37.87 13.75
N ARG A 279 4.78 -37.76 12.50
CA ARG A 279 6.11 -37.22 12.14
C ARG A 279 6.24 -35.74 12.48
N TYR A 280 5.16 -34.98 12.33
CA TYR A 280 5.12 -33.55 12.65
C TYR A 280 4.49 -33.25 14.02
N SER A 281 4.48 -34.22 14.93
CA SER A 281 4.22 -33.96 16.35
C SER A 281 5.28 -33.03 16.95
N GLU A 282 4.93 -32.27 17.99
CA GLU A 282 5.84 -31.31 18.64
C GLU A 282 7.22 -31.89 19.00
N LYS A 283 7.30 -33.18 19.34
CA LYS A 283 8.56 -33.85 19.70
C LYS A 283 9.45 -34.18 18.51
N LYS A 284 8.86 -34.46 17.33
CA LYS A 284 9.58 -34.99 16.15
C LYS A 284 9.71 -33.95 15.03
N ALA A 285 8.87 -32.91 15.01
CA ALA A 285 8.72 -31.98 13.89
C ALA A 285 10.03 -31.32 13.44
N SER A 286 10.88 -30.87 14.37
CA SER A 286 12.17 -30.25 14.00
C SER A 286 13.09 -31.23 13.24
N GLN A 287 13.14 -32.50 13.67
CA GLN A 287 13.96 -33.52 13.01
C GLN A 287 13.35 -33.93 11.66
N SER A 288 12.02 -34.11 11.60
CA SER A 288 11.30 -34.43 10.37
C SER A 288 11.49 -33.34 9.31
N PHE A 289 11.31 -32.08 9.70
CA PHE A 289 11.53 -30.92 8.83
C PHE A 289 12.95 -30.90 8.24
N ALA A 290 13.97 -31.10 9.08
CA ALA A 290 15.36 -31.12 8.61
C ALA A 290 15.64 -32.26 7.61
N GLN A 291 15.09 -33.45 7.87
CA GLN A 291 15.20 -34.60 6.96
C GLN A 291 14.50 -34.36 5.63
N ASP A 292 13.30 -33.78 5.67
CA ASP A 292 12.49 -33.55 4.47
C ASP A 292 13.13 -32.46 3.60
N ILE A 293 13.59 -31.35 4.18
CA ILE A 293 14.32 -30.30 3.45
C ILE A 293 15.60 -30.85 2.81
N GLN A 294 16.37 -31.69 3.53
CA GLN A 294 17.56 -32.33 2.97
C GLN A 294 17.21 -33.24 1.78
N THR A 295 16.13 -34.02 1.91
CA THR A 295 15.67 -34.92 0.85
C THR A 295 15.22 -34.14 -0.38
N ILE A 296 14.49 -33.03 -0.19
CA ILE A 296 14.07 -32.13 -1.28
C ILE A 296 15.30 -31.53 -1.97
N TYR A 297 16.26 -31.01 -1.20
CA TYR A 297 17.50 -30.44 -1.72
C TYR A 297 18.23 -31.43 -2.64
N GLN A 298 18.39 -32.68 -2.19
CA GLN A 298 19.04 -33.75 -2.96
C GLN A 298 18.25 -34.11 -4.22
N LYS A 299 16.93 -34.35 -4.09
CA LYS A 299 16.04 -34.70 -5.22
C LYS A 299 15.98 -33.60 -6.28
N LYS A 300 16.15 -32.34 -5.89
CA LYS A 300 16.14 -31.19 -6.82
C LYS A 300 17.55 -30.80 -7.33
N GLY A 301 18.52 -31.71 -7.23
CA GLY A 301 19.84 -31.52 -7.82
C GLY A 301 20.74 -30.58 -7.04
N ASN A 302 20.67 -30.64 -5.69
CA ASN A 302 21.49 -29.85 -4.78
C ASN A 302 21.32 -28.33 -4.95
N LYS A 303 20.08 -27.92 -5.26
CA LYS A 303 19.70 -26.52 -5.40
C LYS A 303 19.17 -26.01 -4.08
N ARG A 304 19.83 -24.97 -3.53
CA ARG A 304 19.42 -24.35 -2.27
C ARG A 304 17.97 -23.86 -2.36
N ILE A 305 17.20 -24.11 -1.31
CA ILE A 305 15.80 -23.69 -1.20
C ILE A 305 15.75 -22.33 -0.49
N LEU A 306 15.11 -21.33 -1.10
CA LEU A 306 14.77 -20.09 -0.43
C LEU A 306 13.33 -20.14 0.11
N ILE A 307 13.18 -19.90 1.41
CA ILE A 307 11.89 -19.67 2.06
C ILE A 307 11.70 -18.16 2.27
N ILE A 308 10.66 -17.59 1.67
CA ILE A 308 10.30 -16.19 1.88
C ILE A 308 9.09 -16.14 2.82
N LEU A 309 9.26 -15.49 3.97
CA LEU A 309 8.23 -15.28 4.99
C LEU A 309 7.85 -13.79 5.01
N ASP A 310 6.76 -13.42 4.35
CA ASP A 310 6.23 -12.03 4.32
C ASP A 310 5.19 -11.82 5.44
N GLU A 311 5.01 -10.58 5.89
CA GLU A 311 4.18 -10.20 7.05
C GLU A 311 4.54 -11.00 8.33
N ILE A 312 5.85 -11.08 8.60
CA ILE A 312 6.45 -11.91 9.66
C ILE A 312 5.91 -11.60 11.07
N GLU A 313 5.35 -10.41 11.27
CA GLU A 313 4.69 -9.99 12.50
C GLU A 313 3.62 -10.98 12.93
N SER A 314 2.94 -11.59 11.96
CA SER A 314 1.82 -12.52 12.17
C SER A 314 2.24 -13.81 12.86
N ILE A 315 3.52 -14.19 12.79
CA ILE A 315 4.07 -15.39 13.46
C ILE A 315 5.24 -15.04 14.39
N SER A 316 5.32 -13.78 14.83
CA SER A 316 6.38 -13.30 15.72
C SER A 316 5.86 -13.07 17.13
N HIS A 317 6.73 -13.28 18.12
CA HIS A 317 6.43 -12.98 19.51
C HIS A 317 6.13 -11.49 19.71
N SER A 318 5.21 -11.16 20.61
CA SER A 318 4.72 -9.80 20.90
C SER A 318 3.94 -9.08 19.79
N THR A 319 4.12 -9.44 18.52
CA THR A 319 3.44 -8.76 17.40
C THR A 319 2.30 -9.57 16.79
N SER A 320 2.33 -10.90 16.93
CA SER A 320 1.32 -11.77 16.34
C SER A 320 -0.06 -11.55 16.98
N PRO A 321 -1.15 -11.59 16.18
CA PRO A 321 -2.51 -11.53 16.70
C PRO A 321 -2.94 -12.83 17.40
N SER A 322 -2.28 -13.96 17.11
CA SER A 322 -2.58 -15.26 17.73
C SER A 322 -1.89 -15.42 19.07
N GLU A 323 -2.62 -15.92 20.07
CA GLU A 323 -2.12 -16.16 21.44
C GLU A 323 -0.89 -17.08 21.45
N SER A 324 -0.90 -18.15 20.65
CA SER A 324 0.17 -19.16 20.68
C SER A 324 1.52 -18.64 20.18
N TRP A 325 1.49 -17.68 19.25
CA TRP A 325 2.68 -17.04 18.69
C TRP A 325 3.04 -15.75 19.44
N GLY A 326 2.05 -14.89 19.70
CA GLY A 326 2.23 -13.56 20.28
C GLY A 326 2.65 -13.61 21.75
N HIS A 327 2.05 -14.52 22.52
CA HIS A 327 2.31 -14.67 23.95
C HIS A 327 2.86 -16.05 24.33
N GLY A 328 2.61 -17.07 23.50
CA GLY A 328 3.15 -18.42 23.66
C GLY A 328 4.58 -18.61 23.15
N LEU A 329 4.96 -19.89 22.99
CA LEU A 329 6.31 -20.32 22.62
C LEU A 329 6.43 -20.80 21.17
N ASP A 330 5.39 -20.67 20.34
CA ASP A 330 5.43 -21.17 18.96
C ASP A 330 6.52 -20.47 18.14
N ALA A 331 6.66 -19.15 18.28
CA ALA A 331 7.73 -18.40 17.63
C ALA A 331 9.11 -18.93 18.03
N LEU A 332 9.31 -19.23 19.32
CA LEU A 332 10.57 -19.78 19.83
C LEU A 332 10.87 -21.15 19.19
N PHE A 333 9.93 -22.09 19.24
CA PHE A 333 10.14 -23.44 18.74
C PHE A 333 10.29 -23.49 17.22
N PHE A 334 9.52 -22.68 16.49
CA PHE A 334 9.68 -22.51 15.05
C PHE A 334 11.11 -22.08 14.70
N TRP A 335 11.59 -21.00 15.32
CA TRP A 335 12.93 -20.48 15.04
C TRP A 335 14.06 -21.38 15.53
N GLN A 336 13.86 -22.13 16.62
CA GLN A 336 14.82 -23.16 17.04
C GLN A 336 14.96 -24.27 15.99
N ALA A 337 13.84 -24.74 15.41
CA ALA A 337 13.88 -25.75 14.36
C ALA A 337 14.59 -25.25 13.10
N ILE A 338 14.27 -24.03 12.65
CA ILE A 338 14.91 -23.38 11.50
C ILE A 338 16.41 -23.17 11.74
N ARG A 339 16.79 -22.60 12.89
CA ARG A 339 18.19 -22.33 13.23
C ARG A 339 19.02 -23.61 13.30
N SER A 340 18.47 -24.66 13.89
CA SER A 340 19.13 -25.98 13.98
C SER A 340 19.49 -26.51 12.59
N LEU A 341 18.54 -26.46 11.64
CA LEU A 341 18.78 -26.87 10.26
C LEU A 341 19.89 -26.02 9.59
N ILE A 342 19.84 -24.70 9.73
CA ILE A 342 20.83 -23.80 9.10
C ILE A 342 22.23 -24.05 9.65
N GLN A 343 22.36 -24.23 10.97
CA GLN A 343 23.65 -24.52 11.61
C GLN A 343 24.24 -25.86 11.16
N MET A 344 23.39 -26.84 10.84
CA MET A 344 23.83 -28.16 10.40
C MET A 344 24.04 -28.27 8.88
N ARG A 345 23.29 -27.49 8.08
CA ARG A 345 23.10 -27.66 6.62
C ARG A 345 22.79 -26.34 5.90
N SER A 346 23.64 -25.32 6.06
CA SER A 346 23.49 -24.01 5.39
C SER A 346 23.40 -24.06 3.84
N GLU A 347 23.87 -25.15 3.24
CA GLU A 347 23.78 -25.42 1.80
C GLU A 347 22.35 -25.76 1.34
N CYS A 348 21.52 -26.34 2.22
CA CYS A 348 20.20 -26.83 1.87
C CYS A 348 19.17 -25.70 1.74
N MET A 349 19.23 -24.71 2.65
CA MET A 349 18.16 -23.74 2.83
C MET A 349 18.71 -22.37 3.26
N ALA A 350 18.08 -21.31 2.76
CA ALA A 350 18.15 -19.96 3.31
C ALA A 350 16.73 -19.39 3.47
N PHE A 351 16.58 -18.31 4.23
CA PHE A 351 15.30 -17.62 4.34
C PHE A 351 15.42 -16.11 4.20
N VAL A 352 14.30 -15.49 3.80
CA VAL A 352 14.10 -14.04 3.91
C VAL A 352 12.86 -13.81 4.78
N VAL A 353 13.00 -13.02 5.85
CA VAL A 353 11.87 -12.47 6.58
C VAL A 353 11.55 -11.07 6.08
N ALA A 354 10.27 -10.73 5.99
CA ALA A 354 9.85 -9.40 5.61
C ALA A 354 8.66 -8.92 6.44
N GLY A 355 8.62 -7.61 6.69
CA GLY A 355 7.64 -7.02 7.61
C GLY A 355 7.67 -5.51 7.69
N VAL A 356 6.72 -4.95 8.44
CA VAL A 356 6.72 -3.56 8.94
C VAL A 356 7.45 -3.39 10.27
N ASN A 357 7.84 -4.47 10.95
CA ASN A 357 8.44 -4.45 12.28
C ASN A 357 9.58 -5.50 12.40
N PRO A 358 10.86 -5.07 12.49
CA PRO A 358 12.03 -5.94 12.72
C PRO A 358 12.21 -6.47 14.15
N MET A 359 11.29 -6.25 15.08
CA MET A 359 11.43 -6.71 16.47
C MET A 359 11.77 -8.20 16.60
N CYS A 360 11.30 -9.04 15.68
CA CYS A 360 11.60 -10.48 15.69
C CYS A 360 13.10 -10.81 15.63
N ILE A 361 13.94 -9.93 15.09
CA ILE A 361 15.40 -10.08 15.03
C ILE A 361 16.15 -9.15 16.00
N GLU A 362 15.46 -8.16 16.59
CA GLU A 362 16.03 -7.17 17.52
C GLU A 362 15.82 -7.53 18.99
N MET A 363 14.81 -8.34 19.30
CA MET A 363 14.55 -8.80 20.66
C MET A 363 15.56 -9.87 21.06
N GLN A 364 16.26 -9.66 22.18
CA GLN A 364 17.23 -10.62 22.71
C GLN A 364 16.58 -11.91 23.23
N LYS A 365 15.33 -11.83 23.70
CA LYS A 365 14.64 -12.93 24.39
C LYS A 365 13.20 -13.09 23.91
N ILE A 366 12.72 -14.33 23.92
CA ILE A 366 11.31 -14.70 23.81
C ILE A 366 10.91 -15.33 25.16
N GLY A 367 10.05 -14.65 25.91
CA GLY A 367 9.81 -14.97 27.32
C GLY A 367 11.12 -14.92 28.13
N THR A 368 11.53 -16.05 28.72
CA THR A 368 12.78 -16.17 29.49
C THR A 368 13.94 -16.75 28.68
N TYR A 369 13.71 -17.20 27.45
CA TYR A 369 14.67 -17.90 26.62
C TYR A 369 15.33 -16.96 25.61
N ASP A 370 16.55 -17.28 25.19
CA ASP A 370 17.24 -16.53 24.14
C ASP A 370 16.47 -16.67 22.81
N ASN A 371 16.30 -15.54 22.11
CA ASN A 371 15.68 -15.54 20.80
C ASN A 371 16.63 -16.19 19.78
N PRO A 372 16.23 -17.28 19.09
CA PRO A 372 17.11 -18.00 18.18
C PRO A 372 17.59 -17.15 17.00
N ILE A 373 16.84 -16.14 16.57
CA ILE A 373 17.21 -15.30 15.42
C ILE A 373 17.68 -13.90 15.81
N PHE A 374 17.90 -13.64 17.11
CA PHE A 374 18.43 -12.36 17.57
C PHE A 374 19.81 -12.07 16.94
N GLY A 375 19.92 -10.95 16.23
CA GLY A 375 21.15 -10.52 15.57
C GLY A 375 21.66 -11.48 14.49
N MET A 376 20.85 -12.46 14.07
CA MET A 376 21.24 -13.44 13.04
C MET A 376 21.37 -12.79 11.66
N LEU A 377 20.58 -11.76 11.40
CA LEU A 377 20.57 -11.02 10.14
C LEU A 377 20.39 -9.53 10.39
N ASN A 378 20.91 -8.71 9.47
CA ASN A 378 20.73 -7.27 9.50
C ASN A 378 19.50 -6.85 8.69
N PRO A 379 18.61 -5.99 9.23
CA PRO A 379 17.46 -5.49 8.50
C PRO A 379 17.88 -4.59 7.34
N ILE A 380 17.38 -4.89 6.14
CA ILE A 380 17.43 -4.01 4.97
C ILE A 380 16.11 -3.23 4.94
N TYR A 381 16.17 -1.91 5.09
CA TYR A 381 14.98 -1.07 4.97
C TYR A 381 14.75 -0.64 3.52
N VAL A 382 13.51 -0.77 3.05
CA VAL A 382 13.12 -0.29 1.71
C VAL A 382 13.11 1.23 1.69
N SER A 383 13.95 1.82 0.84
CA SER A 383 14.02 3.27 0.65
C SER A 383 12.81 3.85 -0.11
N LEU A 384 12.63 5.17 0.08
CA LEU A 384 11.74 6.00 -0.73
C LEU A 384 12.33 6.23 -2.12
N PHE A 385 11.50 6.65 -3.07
CA PHE A 385 11.98 7.08 -4.39
C PHE A 385 12.66 8.44 -4.32
N GLU A 386 13.75 8.55 -5.06
CA GLU A 386 14.38 9.85 -5.32
C GLU A 386 13.73 10.52 -6.54
N TYR A 387 14.07 11.79 -6.79
CA TYR A 387 13.47 12.60 -7.85
C TYR A 387 13.41 11.89 -9.22
N ASP A 388 14.52 11.26 -9.63
CA ASP A 388 14.60 10.57 -10.93
C ASP A 388 13.68 9.35 -11.00
N ASP A 389 13.51 8.62 -9.89
CA ASP A 389 12.60 7.48 -9.82
C ASP A 389 11.14 7.94 -9.93
N ILE A 390 10.78 9.05 -9.26
CA ILE A 390 9.46 9.68 -9.32
C ILE A 390 9.17 10.15 -10.75
N LYS A 391 10.09 10.93 -11.34
CA LYS A 391 9.96 11.47 -12.70
C LYS A 391 9.81 10.36 -13.71
N LYS A 392 10.61 9.29 -13.61
CA LYS A 392 10.51 8.13 -14.49
C LYS A 392 9.16 7.41 -14.34
N MET A 393 8.76 7.06 -13.11
CA MET A 393 7.50 6.37 -12.86
C MET A 393 6.30 7.17 -13.39
N ILE A 394 6.23 8.46 -13.06
CA ILE A 394 5.09 9.30 -13.44
C ILE A 394 5.08 9.58 -14.94
N SER A 395 6.24 9.80 -15.58
CA SER A 395 6.29 10.01 -17.02
C SER A 395 5.90 8.75 -17.81
N ASP A 396 6.39 7.59 -17.39
CA ASP A 396 6.09 6.31 -18.06
C ASP A 396 4.61 5.95 -17.93
N ILE A 397 4.03 6.09 -16.73
CA ILE A 397 2.62 5.77 -16.49
C ILE A 397 1.70 6.86 -17.06
N GLY A 398 2.02 8.12 -16.78
CA GLY A 398 1.26 9.29 -17.24
C GLY A 398 1.17 9.33 -18.75
N GLY A 399 2.27 9.11 -19.46
CA GLY A 399 2.26 9.13 -20.92
C GLY A 399 1.40 8.00 -21.53
N ARG A 400 1.34 6.82 -20.90
CA ARG A 400 0.39 5.75 -21.29
C ARG A 400 -1.07 6.14 -21.07
N LEU A 401 -1.31 7.02 -20.10
CA LEU A 401 -2.61 7.61 -19.81
C LEU A 401 -2.89 8.87 -20.64
N GLY A 402 -1.97 9.34 -21.48
CA GLY A 402 -2.14 10.61 -22.20
C GLY A 402 -2.03 11.83 -21.29
N LEU A 403 -1.29 11.72 -20.19
CA LEU A 403 -0.99 12.82 -19.26
C LEU A 403 0.50 13.15 -19.33
N LYS A 404 0.83 14.43 -19.46
CA LYS A 404 2.20 14.95 -19.42
C LYS A 404 2.35 15.87 -18.22
N PHE A 405 3.34 15.63 -17.38
CA PHE A 405 3.55 16.37 -16.14
C PHE A 405 4.69 17.38 -16.34
N GLU A 406 4.49 18.61 -15.85
CA GLU A 406 5.57 19.61 -15.76
C GLU A 406 6.60 19.20 -14.69
N ASP A 407 7.86 19.64 -14.85
CA ASP A 407 8.96 19.26 -13.94
C ASP A 407 8.75 19.75 -12.50
N GLU A 408 8.06 20.87 -12.34
CA GLU A 408 7.65 21.44 -11.06
C GLU A 408 6.66 20.54 -10.32
N VAL A 409 5.87 19.73 -11.03
CA VAL A 409 4.92 18.79 -10.40
C VAL A 409 5.67 17.63 -9.77
N PHE A 410 6.73 17.11 -10.42
CA PHE A 410 7.58 16.08 -9.80
C PHE A 410 8.23 16.58 -8.52
N THR A 411 8.72 17.83 -8.55
CA THR A 411 9.31 18.48 -7.37
C THR A 411 8.29 18.61 -6.23
N LYS A 412 7.05 18.99 -6.56
CA LYS A 412 5.98 19.10 -5.58
C LYS A 412 5.56 17.76 -4.99
N LEU A 413 5.46 16.72 -5.81
CA LEU A 413 5.15 15.37 -5.34
C LEU A 413 6.26 14.81 -4.44
N MET A 414 7.53 15.11 -4.75
CA MET A 414 8.66 14.77 -3.87
C MET A 414 8.57 15.51 -2.53
N GLU A 415 8.32 16.82 -2.54
CA GLU A 415 8.15 17.62 -1.31
C GLU A 415 6.99 17.10 -0.45
N ASP A 416 5.81 16.94 -1.06
CA ASP A 416 4.57 16.64 -0.35
C ASP A 416 4.52 15.18 0.16
N TYR A 417 5.09 14.23 -0.59
CA TYR A 417 4.98 12.79 -0.30
C TYR A 417 6.32 12.06 -0.10
N GLY A 418 7.44 12.79 -0.08
CA GLY A 418 8.80 12.32 0.24
C GLY A 418 9.33 11.16 -0.60
N GLY A 419 8.73 10.87 -1.75
CA GLY A 419 9.10 9.71 -2.57
C GLY A 419 8.40 8.41 -2.20
N HIS A 420 7.39 8.42 -1.32
CA HIS A 420 6.64 7.21 -1.02
C HIS A 420 5.82 6.75 -2.25
N PRO A 421 6.13 5.59 -2.88
CA PRO A 421 5.57 5.28 -4.20
C PRO A 421 4.07 5.12 -4.21
N PHE A 422 3.49 4.50 -3.17
CA PHE A 422 2.05 4.32 -3.09
C PHE A 422 1.31 5.67 -2.96
N LEU A 423 1.70 6.56 -2.05
CA LEU A 423 1.12 7.89 -1.90
C LEU A 423 1.16 8.68 -3.22
N ILE A 424 2.33 8.76 -3.85
CA ILE A 424 2.51 9.46 -5.13
C ILE A 424 1.61 8.87 -6.21
N ARG A 425 1.55 7.55 -6.33
CA ARG A 425 0.67 6.88 -7.30
C ARG A 425 -0.81 7.17 -7.02
N GLN A 426 -1.26 7.14 -5.77
CA GLN A 426 -2.66 7.43 -5.43
C GLN A 426 -3.03 8.89 -5.74
N VAL A 427 -2.10 9.83 -5.56
CA VAL A 427 -2.29 11.24 -5.94
C VAL A 427 -2.36 11.37 -7.46
N CYS A 428 -1.45 10.73 -8.21
CA CYS A 428 -1.52 10.70 -9.67
C CYS A 428 -2.79 10.02 -10.20
N SER A 429 -3.29 9.00 -9.51
CA SER A 429 -4.59 8.36 -9.78
C SER A 429 -5.75 9.34 -9.60
N LYS A 430 -5.78 10.10 -8.49
CA LYS A 430 -6.75 11.18 -8.27
C LYS A 430 -6.66 12.27 -9.34
N ILE A 431 -5.46 12.68 -9.74
CA ILE A 431 -5.24 13.62 -10.87
C ILE A 431 -5.84 13.04 -12.16
N ASN A 432 -5.54 11.78 -12.48
CA ASN A 432 -6.08 11.11 -13.67
C ASN A 432 -7.62 11.07 -13.66
N ASN A 433 -8.22 10.71 -12.53
CA ASN A 433 -9.68 10.64 -12.36
C ASN A 433 -10.35 12.02 -12.47
N ASN A 434 -9.69 13.07 -12.00
CA ASN A 434 -10.15 14.44 -12.17
C ASN A 434 -10.19 14.88 -13.64
N PHE A 435 -9.19 14.49 -14.42
CA PHE A 435 -9.17 14.78 -15.86
C PHE A 435 -10.25 13.98 -16.60
N LEU A 436 -10.51 12.73 -16.20
CA LEU A 436 -11.58 11.91 -16.75
C LEU A 436 -12.97 12.50 -16.43
N SER A 437 -13.22 12.87 -15.17
CA SER A 437 -14.53 13.40 -14.74
C SER A 437 -14.87 14.75 -15.37
N GLN A 438 -13.85 15.53 -15.73
CA GLN A 438 -13.98 16.79 -16.44
C GLN A 438 -14.01 16.63 -17.97
N ASN A 439 -13.94 15.41 -18.49
CA ASN A 439 -13.84 15.11 -19.93
C ASN A 439 -12.74 15.92 -20.64
N ILE A 440 -11.59 16.10 -19.98
CA ILE A 440 -10.45 16.81 -20.57
C ILE A 440 -9.90 16.01 -21.75
N GLU A 441 -9.78 16.65 -22.90
CA GLU A 441 -9.21 16.02 -24.10
C GLU A 441 -7.74 15.64 -23.87
N ARG A 442 -7.37 14.42 -24.28
CA ARG A 442 -6.02 13.88 -24.14
C ARG A 442 -5.29 13.83 -25.49
N PRO A 443 -3.97 14.08 -25.54
CA PRO A 443 -3.08 14.24 -24.39
C PRO A 443 -3.22 15.59 -23.66
N ALA A 444 -3.14 15.57 -22.34
CA ALA A 444 -3.32 16.74 -21.49
C ALA A 444 -2.10 17.01 -20.61
N ASN A 445 -1.88 18.28 -20.26
CA ASN A 445 -0.78 18.69 -19.38
C ASN A 445 -1.28 18.84 -17.94
N VAL A 446 -0.55 18.23 -17.01
CA VAL A 446 -0.69 18.45 -15.57
C VAL A 446 0.31 19.52 -15.19
N THR A 447 -0.20 20.71 -14.91
CA THR A 447 0.61 21.89 -14.59
C THR A 447 0.80 22.06 -13.08
N ARG A 448 1.82 22.80 -12.67
CA ARG A 448 2.02 23.18 -11.26
C ARG A 448 0.75 23.77 -10.66
N TYR A 449 0.07 24.66 -11.38
CA TYR A 449 -1.14 25.33 -10.89
C TYR A 449 -2.32 24.36 -10.73
N SER A 450 -2.51 23.45 -11.69
CA SER A 450 -3.57 22.43 -11.60
C SER A 450 -3.39 21.49 -10.41
N TYR A 451 -2.14 21.20 -10.04
CA TYR A 451 -1.79 20.44 -8.85
C TYR A 451 -2.06 21.24 -7.57
N VAL A 452 -1.52 22.46 -7.48
CA VAL A 452 -1.61 23.30 -6.27
C VAL A 452 -3.05 23.61 -5.88
N ILE A 453 -3.92 23.90 -6.86
CA ILE A 453 -5.35 24.17 -6.61
C ILE A 453 -6.04 23.02 -5.87
N LYS A 454 -5.63 21.77 -6.12
CA LYS A 454 -6.24 20.56 -5.57
C LYS A 454 -5.40 19.87 -4.49
N ASN A 455 -4.28 20.47 -4.07
CA ASN A 455 -3.33 19.81 -3.17
C ASN A 455 -3.99 19.40 -1.84
N GLU A 456 -4.81 20.29 -1.27
CA GLU A 456 -5.56 20.00 -0.04
C GLU A 456 -6.51 18.80 -0.19
N GLU A 457 -7.25 18.72 -1.30
CA GLU A 457 -8.14 17.59 -1.61
C GLU A 457 -7.36 16.28 -1.76
N TYR A 458 -6.17 16.34 -2.39
CA TYR A 458 -5.28 15.19 -2.53
C TYR A 458 -4.73 14.74 -1.18
N ARG A 459 -4.27 15.68 -0.35
CA ARG A 459 -3.75 15.43 1.01
C ARG A 459 -4.82 14.81 1.90
N GLN A 460 -6.03 15.35 1.94
CA GLN A 460 -7.15 14.76 2.67
C GLN A 460 -7.48 13.35 2.19
N GLY A 461 -7.37 13.11 0.88
CA GLY A 461 -7.52 11.78 0.32
C GLY A 461 -6.47 10.75 0.76
N MET A 462 -5.33 11.20 1.30
CA MET A 462 -4.23 10.34 1.74
C MET A 462 -4.19 10.11 3.26
N THR A 463 -5.06 10.78 4.03
CA THR A 463 -5.07 10.73 5.50
C THR A 463 -5.05 9.29 6.05
N SER A 464 -5.93 8.41 5.54
CA SER A 464 -6.00 7.02 6.00
C SER A 464 -4.74 6.21 5.71
N VAL A 465 -4.00 6.55 4.64
CA VAL A 465 -2.74 5.91 4.31
C VAL A 465 -1.62 6.43 5.21
N ILE A 466 -1.61 7.72 5.50
CA ILE A 466 -0.68 8.36 6.45
C ILE A 466 -0.88 7.76 7.86
N GLU A 467 -2.12 7.56 8.28
CA GLU A 467 -2.46 6.88 9.53
C GLU A 467 -1.94 5.45 9.59
N GLN A 468 -2.08 4.69 8.50
CA GLN A 468 -1.52 3.34 8.41
C GLN A 468 0.01 3.32 8.51
N ILE A 469 0.68 4.35 7.98
CA ILE A 469 2.14 4.49 8.07
C ILE A 469 2.55 4.84 9.50
N LEU A 470 1.95 5.87 10.09
CA LEU A 470 2.28 6.36 11.43
C LEU A 470 1.90 5.35 12.52
N GLY A 471 0.80 4.62 12.34
CA GLY A 471 0.35 3.59 13.28
C GLY A 471 1.37 2.49 13.50
N VAL A 472 2.27 2.21 12.53
CA VAL A 472 3.38 1.27 12.75
C VAL A 472 4.34 1.82 13.82
N ILE A 473 4.70 3.09 13.74
CA ILE A 473 5.63 3.71 14.68
C ILE A 473 4.95 3.95 16.03
N GLU A 474 3.71 4.45 16.01
CA GLU A 474 2.92 4.71 17.22
C GLU A 474 2.71 3.44 18.06
N ASN A 475 2.38 2.31 17.41
CA ASN A 475 2.08 1.06 18.13
C ASN A 475 3.33 0.31 18.58
N TYR A 476 4.38 0.25 17.75
CA TYR A 476 5.56 -0.59 18.03
C TYR A 476 6.76 0.19 18.59
N TYR A 477 6.83 1.49 18.32
CA TYR A 477 7.95 2.36 18.69
C TYR A 477 7.46 3.69 19.28
N PRO A 478 6.62 3.68 20.34
CA PRO A 478 5.98 4.88 20.86
C PRO A 478 6.98 5.97 21.27
N THR A 479 8.14 5.60 21.82
CA THR A 479 9.20 6.56 22.15
C THR A 479 9.78 7.24 20.90
N GLU A 480 9.96 6.51 19.79
CA GLU A 480 10.39 7.11 18.53
C GLU A 480 9.27 7.97 17.92
N PHE A 481 8.00 7.58 18.10
CA PHE A 481 6.87 8.39 17.66
C PHE A 481 6.81 9.74 18.38
N GLU A 482 7.04 9.77 19.70
CA GLU A 482 7.14 11.03 20.47
C GLU A 482 8.27 11.93 19.95
N LEU A 483 9.43 11.36 19.61
CA LEU A 483 10.52 12.10 18.99
C LEU A 483 10.13 12.64 17.60
N LEU A 484 9.40 11.87 16.79
CA LEU A 484 8.89 12.36 15.51
C LEU A 484 7.90 13.54 15.71
N LYS A 485 6.99 13.44 16.70
CA LYS A 485 6.10 14.55 17.08
C LYS A 485 6.89 15.77 17.52
N ARG A 486 7.91 15.60 18.35
CA ARG A 486 8.81 16.67 18.79
C ARG A 486 9.45 17.40 17.61
N LEU A 487 9.95 16.65 16.63
CA LEU A 487 10.55 17.22 15.42
C LEU A 487 9.53 18.02 14.62
N ALA A 488 8.32 17.48 14.45
CA ALA A 488 7.25 18.12 13.70
C ALA A 488 6.72 19.38 14.41
N LEU A 489 6.51 19.35 15.72
CA LEU A 489 5.83 20.41 16.46
C LEU A 489 6.80 21.51 16.92
N ASP A 490 7.90 21.12 17.54
CA ASP A 490 8.82 22.02 18.25
C ASP A 490 10.14 22.26 17.50
N GLY A 491 10.33 21.53 16.40
CA GLY A 491 11.43 21.72 15.46
C GLY A 491 12.75 21.09 15.89
N ARG A 492 13.74 21.27 15.02
CA ARG A 492 15.01 20.53 15.01
C ARG A 492 15.85 20.70 16.28
N ASN A 493 15.84 21.89 16.88
CA ASN A 493 16.61 22.17 18.10
C ASN A 493 16.07 21.40 19.29
N ALA A 494 14.75 21.33 19.44
CA ALA A 494 14.10 20.61 20.52
C ALA A 494 14.34 19.10 20.37
N PHE A 495 14.14 18.58 19.15
CA PHE A 495 14.45 17.19 18.80
C PHE A 495 15.89 16.80 19.12
N LYS A 496 16.88 17.61 18.71
CA LYS A 496 18.30 17.33 18.97
C LYS A 496 18.65 17.24 20.45
N LYS A 497 18.09 18.13 21.27
CA LYS A 497 18.31 18.11 22.72
C LYS A 497 17.83 16.78 23.31
N GLU A 498 16.68 16.30 22.86
CA GLU A 498 16.10 15.06 23.35
C GLU A 498 16.85 13.81 22.88
N VAL A 499 17.24 13.77 21.60
CA VAL A 499 18.08 12.69 21.05
C VAL A 499 19.44 12.64 21.76
N ALA A 500 20.04 13.77 22.12
CA ALA A 500 21.33 13.81 22.83
C ALA A 500 21.26 13.26 24.27
N LEU A 501 20.06 13.15 24.86
CA LEU A 501 19.85 12.66 26.21
C LEU A 501 19.61 11.14 26.28
N GLY A 502 19.37 10.46 25.15
CA GLY A 502 18.99 9.03 25.10
C GLY A 502 20.07 8.09 24.56
N GLU A 503 20.05 6.82 24.99
CA GLU A 503 21.04 5.78 24.57
C GLU A 503 20.73 5.10 23.23
N LYS A 504 19.50 5.17 22.70
CA LYS A 504 19.05 4.75 21.34
C LYS A 504 17.59 5.20 21.14
N GLY A 505 17.21 5.68 19.95
CA GLY A 505 15.78 5.96 19.70
C GLY A 505 15.41 6.69 18.42
N ILE A 506 16.17 6.55 17.32
CA ILE A 506 15.74 7.09 16.01
C ILE A 506 16.02 6.13 14.86
N GLN A 507 16.47 4.91 15.17
CA GLN A 507 16.96 3.98 14.17
C GLN A 507 15.83 3.57 13.23
N HIS A 508 14.61 3.42 13.76
CA HIS A 508 13.45 3.08 12.95
C HIS A 508 12.94 4.30 12.19
N LEU A 509 12.91 5.50 12.77
CA LEU A 509 12.57 6.72 12.02
C LEU A 509 13.48 6.92 10.80
N VAL A 510 14.79 6.68 10.97
CA VAL A 510 15.78 6.77 9.88
C VAL A 510 15.62 5.60 8.91
N GLY A 511 15.53 4.35 9.41
CA GLY A 511 15.37 3.16 8.59
C GLY A 511 14.12 3.22 7.71
N TYR A 512 12.98 3.65 8.27
CA TYR A 512 11.74 3.87 7.55
C TYR A 512 11.72 5.16 6.71
N CYS A 513 12.82 5.89 6.65
CA CYS A 513 12.94 7.13 5.88
C CYS A 513 11.90 8.19 6.26
N LEU A 514 11.38 8.17 7.50
CA LEU A 514 10.48 9.22 7.98
C LEU A 514 11.27 10.49 8.28
N ILE A 515 12.51 10.33 8.75
CA ILE A 515 13.45 11.42 8.94
C ILE A 515 14.76 11.18 8.17
N GLU A 516 15.46 12.26 7.83
CA GLU A 516 16.81 12.24 7.30
C GLU A 516 17.73 13.16 8.10
N LYS A 517 19.02 12.82 8.14
CA LYS A 517 20.05 13.66 8.74
C LYS A 517 20.85 14.34 7.64
N SER A 518 20.85 15.67 7.62
CA SER A 518 21.63 16.47 6.66
C SER A 518 22.37 17.58 7.40
N GLU A 519 23.66 17.74 7.14
CA GLU A 519 24.53 18.73 7.80
C GLU A 519 24.45 18.73 9.35
N GLY A 520 24.25 17.54 9.94
CA GLY A 520 24.09 17.39 11.38
C GLY A 520 22.71 17.75 11.92
N GLU A 521 21.79 18.21 11.08
CA GLU A 521 20.38 18.51 11.36
C GLU A 521 19.46 17.36 10.95
N TYR A 522 18.26 17.29 11.54
CA TYR A 522 17.25 16.28 11.21
C TYR A 522 16.03 16.92 10.55
N PHE A 523 15.48 16.25 9.53
CA PHE A 523 14.34 16.74 8.75
C PHE A 523 13.33 15.62 8.53
N ILE A 524 12.04 15.94 8.54
CA ILE A 524 11.00 15.00 8.13
C ILE A 524 10.99 14.94 6.60
N ARG A 525 11.07 13.74 6.02
CA ARG A 525 11.16 13.57 4.56
C ARG A 525 9.82 13.76 3.85
N ILE A 526 8.71 13.47 4.52
CA ILE A 526 7.37 13.46 3.95
C ILE A 526 6.56 14.59 4.56
N LYS A 527 6.39 15.70 3.84
CA LYS A 527 5.72 16.90 4.36
C LYS A 527 4.26 16.65 4.74
N SER A 528 3.53 15.84 3.97
CA SER A 528 2.16 15.46 4.33
C SER A 528 2.06 14.73 5.67
N ILE A 529 3.10 14.00 6.09
CA ILE A 529 3.19 13.41 7.43
C ILE A 529 3.45 14.49 8.48
N GLU A 530 4.38 15.42 8.23
CA GLU A 530 4.62 16.55 9.12
C GLU A 530 3.34 17.37 9.34
N ASP A 531 2.66 17.74 8.26
CA ASP A 531 1.41 18.49 8.29
C ASP A 531 0.31 17.73 9.04
N TYR A 532 0.20 16.42 8.81
CA TYR A 532 -0.75 15.57 9.54
C TYR A 532 -0.46 15.59 11.04
N ILE A 533 0.80 15.43 11.44
CA ILE A 533 1.19 15.48 12.86
C ILE A 533 0.90 16.86 13.46
N ARG A 534 1.28 17.94 12.76
CA ARG A 534 1.01 19.32 13.20
C ARG A 534 -0.49 19.59 13.37
N SER A 535 -1.33 19.00 12.53
CA SER A 535 -2.78 19.15 12.61
C SER A 535 -3.39 18.30 13.72
N LYS A 536 -2.99 17.03 13.83
CA LYS A 536 -3.61 16.06 14.75
C LYS A 536 -3.15 16.26 16.20
N TYR A 537 -1.87 16.56 16.39
CA TYR A 537 -1.23 16.68 17.71
C TYR A 537 -0.86 18.14 18.00
N ILE A 538 -1.65 19.09 17.49
CA ILE A 538 -1.38 20.54 17.64
C ILE A 538 -1.15 20.96 19.10
N TYR A 539 -1.84 20.30 20.03
CA TYR A 539 -1.79 20.61 21.46
C TYR A 539 -0.61 19.97 22.21
N ASP A 540 0.11 19.05 21.58
CA ASP A 540 1.30 18.39 22.14
C ASP A 540 2.56 19.27 22.03
N SER A 541 2.48 20.38 21.30
CA SER A 541 3.56 21.36 21.21
C SER A 541 3.94 21.87 22.60
N THR A 542 5.25 22.06 22.81
CA THR A 542 5.75 22.62 24.06
C THR A 542 5.62 24.12 24.07
N LEU A 543 5.05 24.64 25.15
CA LEU A 543 4.84 26.06 25.35
C LEU A 543 5.66 26.51 26.56
N ASP A 544 6.52 27.50 26.38
CA ASP A 544 7.29 28.09 27.48
C ASP A 544 6.51 29.25 28.15
N GLU A 545 5.72 30.00 27.37
CA GLU A 545 5.01 31.17 27.86
C GLU A 545 3.68 30.83 28.55
N GLN A 546 3.49 31.34 29.77
CA GLN A 546 2.24 31.21 30.53
C GLN A 546 1.01 31.76 29.78
N ARG A 547 1.19 32.78 28.92
CA ARG A 547 0.11 33.29 28.08
C ARG A 547 -0.40 32.21 27.12
N ASP A 548 0.50 31.49 26.47
CA ASP A 548 0.16 30.50 25.46
C ASP A 548 -0.40 29.23 26.10
N LYS A 549 0.18 28.80 27.24
CA LYS A 549 -0.36 27.71 28.07
C LYS A 549 -1.84 27.96 28.43
N ARG A 550 -2.17 29.17 28.88
CA ARG A 550 -3.55 29.58 29.20
C ARG A 550 -4.45 29.65 27.95
N ALA A 551 -3.93 30.16 26.83
CA ALA A 551 -4.66 30.24 25.58
C ALA A 551 -5.05 28.84 25.07
N ARG A 552 -4.11 27.89 25.07
CA ARG A 552 -4.34 26.48 24.70
C ARG A 552 -5.45 25.84 25.55
N ILE A 553 -5.39 26.00 26.88
CA ILE A 553 -6.40 25.45 27.80
C ILE A 553 -7.79 26.03 27.49
N ASN A 554 -7.90 27.33 27.22
CA ASN A 554 -9.18 27.95 26.88
C ASN A 554 -9.71 27.46 25.53
N ILE A 555 -8.88 27.41 24.48
CA ILE A 555 -9.28 26.95 23.15
C ILE A 555 -9.80 25.51 23.21
N ARG A 556 -9.06 24.59 23.84
CA ARG A 556 -9.46 23.18 23.98
C ARG A 556 -10.79 23.04 24.73
N ARG A 557 -10.92 23.74 25.87
CA ARG A 557 -12.17 23.75 26.63
C ARG A 557 -13.34 24.27 25.80
N ASP A 558 -13.16 25.37 25.10
CA ASP A 558 -14.24 26.01 24.34
C ASP A 558 -14.70 25.13 23.16
N ASP A 559 -13.77 24.40 22.51
CA ASP A 559 -14.11 23.39 21.49
C ASP A 559 -14.91 22.21 22.07
N ILE A 560 -14.43 21.62 23.17
CA ILE A 560 -15.13 20.53 23.88
C ILE A 560 -16.53 20.98 24.31
N GLU A 561 -16.64 22.17 24.90
CA GLU A 561 -17.90 22.74 25.35
C GLU A 561 -18.86 22.96 24.17
N GLY A 562 -18.36 23.43 23.02
CA GLY A 562 -19.12 23.56 21.78
C GLY A 562 -19.66 22.22 21.27
N LYS A 563 -18.82 21.18 21.21
CA LYS A 563 -19.22 19.83 20.77
C LYS A 563 -20.23 19.18 21.70
N LEU A 564 -20.05 19.30 23.03
CA LEU A 564 -21.02 18.82 24.01
C LEU A 564 -22.39 19.51 23.87
N ARG A 565 -22.41 20.81 23.55
CA ARG A 565 -23.64 21.56 23.28
C ARG A 565 -24.36 21.06 22.03
N GLU A 566 -23.63 20.83 20.93
CA GLU A 566 -24.21 20.25 19.70
C GLU A 566 -24.72 18.81 19.94
N LEU A 567 -24.02 18.02 20.73
CA LEU A 567 -24.45 16.68 21.11
C LEU A 567 -25.77 16.70 21.91
N ILE A 568 -25.87 17.59 22.90
CA ILE A 568 -27.12 17.80 23.65
C ILE A 568 -28.24 18.27 22.72
N LYS A 569 -27.95 19.21 21.82
CA LYS A 569 -28.90 19.74 20.84
C LYS A 569 -29.47 18.64 19.97
N PHE A 570 -28.60 17.80 19.40
CA PHE A 570 -28.99 16.67 18.56
C PHE A 570 -29.86 15.69 19.35
N THR A 571 -29.42 15.26 20.53
CA THR A 571 -30.18 14.34 21.38
C THR A 571 -31.55 14.87 21.76
N LEU A 572 -31.65 16.14 22.20
CA LEU A 572 -32.93 16.75 22.55
C LEU A 572 -33.85 16.91 21.34
N LYS A 573 -33.31 17.29 20.17
CA LYS A 573 -34.08 17.42 18.93
C LYS A 573 -34.62 16.07 18.47
N THR A 574 -33.81 15.02 18.53
CA THR A 574 -34.20 13.65 18.17
C THR A 574 -35.28 13.11 19.11
N LYS A 575 -35.16 13.37 20.41
CA LYS A 575 -36.09 12.84 21.43
C LYS A 575 -37.40 13.63 21.55
N TYR A 576 -37.35 14.96 21.45
CA TYR A 576 -38.48 15.84 21.76
C TYR A 576 -38.97 16.69 20.59
N GLY A 577 -38.30 16.64 19.43
CA GLY A 577 -38.68 17.38 18.23
C GLY A 577 -38.89 18.88 18.51
N LYS A 578 -40.09 19.39 18.18
CA LYS A 578 -40.44 20.81 18.36
C LYS A 578 -40.41 21.28 19.82
N LYS A 579 -40.54 20.35 20.79
CA LYS A 579 -40.53 20.66 22.23
C LYS A 579 -39.13 20.66 22.85
N ALA A 580 -38.08 20.38 22.08
CA ALA A 580 -36.70 20.30 22.59
C ALA A 580 -36.26 21.56 23.38
N LYS A 581 -36.67 22.75 22.93
CA LYS A 581 -36.35 24.02 23.60
C LYS A 581 -37.04 24.15 24.97
N GLU A 582 -38.30 23.74 25.07
CA GLU A 582 -39.06 23.74 26.34
C GLU A 582 -38.41 22.81 27.37
N HIS A 583 -38.04 21.60 26.93
CA HIS A 583 -37.34 20.63 27.76
C HIS A 583 -35.98 21.15 28.22
N LEU A 584 -35.20 21.76 27.34
CA LEU A 584 -33.92 22.37 27.69
C LEU A 584 -34.07 23.43 28.80
N ILE A 585 -35.04 24.33 28.66
CA ILE A 585 -35.31 25.38 29.66
C ILE A 585 -35.71 24.74 30.98
N ALA A 586 -36.54 23.69 30.97
CA ALA A 586 -36.92 22.97 32.17
C ALA A 586 -35.73 22.30 32.90
N TYR A 587 -34.72 21.81 32.16
CA TYR A 587 -33.48 21.31 32.76
C TYR A 587 -32.65 22.42 33.41
N ALA A 588 -32.64 23.63 32.82
CA ALA A 588 -31.85 24.77 33.28
C ALA A 588 -32.47 25.51 34.49
N GLU A 589 -33.81 25.60 34.55
CA GLU A 589 -34.61 26.45 35.46
C GLU A 589 -34.35 26.23 36.97
N LYS A 590 -33.75 25.11 37.36
CA LYS A 590 -33.43 24.79 38.76
C LYS A 590 -31.95 24.46 39.02
N ALA A 591 -31.09 24.72 38.03
CA ALA A 591 -29.69 24.28 38.03
C ALA A 591 -28.68 25.45 38.01
N THR A 592 -29.15 26.69 38.17
CA THR A 592 -28.29 27.89 38.19
C THR A 592 -28.73 28.90 39.25
N PRO A 593 -27.80 29.66 39.85
CA PRO A 593 -28.12 30.86 40.64
C PRO A 593 -28.46 32.09 39.77
N ASP A 594 -28.24 32.03 38.44
CA ASP A 594 -28.54 33.13 37.51
C ASP A 594 -30.06 33.25 37.26
N LYS A 595 -30.68 34.24 37.93
CA LYS A 595 -32.12 34.51 37.83
C LYS A 595 -32.58 34.99 36.44
N ASN A 596 -31.66 35.44 35.58
CA ASN A 596 -31.99 35.98 34.26
C ASN A 596 -31.82 34.96 33.13
N GLN A 597 -31.14 33.83 33.37
CA GLN A 597 -30.88 32.80 32.35
C GLN A 597 -32.17 32.29 31.69
N LYS A 598 -33.21 32.00 32.49
CA LYS A 598 -34.51 31.53 31.97
C LYS A 598 -35.11 32.51 30.96
N THR A 599 -35.09 33.80 31.28
CA THR A 599 -35.62 34.86 30.40
C THR A 599 -34.82 34.93 29.10
N LYS A 600 -33.48 34.84 29.16
CA LYS A 600 -32.63 34.81 27.96
C LYS A 600 -32.94 33.61 27.07
N MET A 601 -33.05 32.41 27.65
CA MET A 601 -33.36 31.19 26.89
C MET A 601 -34.77 31.20 26.28
N LEU A 602 -35.76 31.81 26.96
CA LEU A 602 -37.09 32.02 26.40
C LEU A 602 -37.04 32.93 25.17
N ASN A 603 -36.31 34.05 25.28
CA ASN A 603 -36.16 35.06 24.23
C ASN A 603 -35.28 34.62 23.05
N ALA A 604 -34.49 33.56 23.21
CA ALA A 604 -33.65 32.99 22.15
C ALA A 604 -34.48 32.55 20.93
N SER A 605 -34.08 32.88 19.71
CA SER A 605 -34.86 32.58 18.49
C SER A 605 -34.98 31.08 18.18
N SER A 606 -33.99 30.28 18.58
CA SER A 606 -33.92 28.86 18.26
C SER A 606 -33.42 28.02 19.44
N LEU A 607 -33.48 26.69 19.30
CA LEU A 607 -32.83 25.77 20.24
C LEU A 607 -31.32 26.00 20.28
N SER A 608 -30.70 26.28 19.13
CA SER A 608 -29.26 26.56 19.05
C SER A 608 -28.88 27.77 19.90
N ASP A 609 -29.66 28.85 19.80
CA ASP A 609 -29.43 30.09 20.55
C ASP A 609 -29.73 29.90 22.05
N ALA A 610 -30.70 29.06 22.40
CA ALA A 610 -30.99 28.78 23.81
C ALA A 610 -29.91 27.92 24.47
N ILE A 611 -29.27 27.02 23.72
CA ILE A 611 -28.23 26.13 24.23
C ILE A 611 -26.97 26.90 24.61
N THR A 612 -26.62 28.01 23.96
CA THR A 612 -25.41 28.79 24.29
C THR A 612 -25.45 29.39 25.69
N GLU A 613 -26.64 29.60 26.25
CA GLU A 613 -26.82 30.17 27.59
C GLU A 613 -26.49 29.20 28.74
N LEU A 614 -26.36 27.88 28.48
CA LEU A 614 -26.04 26.91 29.55
C LEU A 614 -24.66 27.19 30.15
N TYR A 615 -24.49 26.93 31.44
CA TYR A 615 -23.18 26.81 32.07
C TYR A 615 -22.64 25.37 31.90
N LEU A 616 -21.31 25.20 31.92
CA LEU A 616 -20.68 23.87 31.79
C LEU A 616 -21.14 22.87 32.87
N SER A 617 -21.43 23.34 34.09
CA SER A 617 -22.05 22.53 35.15
C SER A 617 -23.47 22.04 34.80
N GLN A 618 -24.23 22.81 34.03
CA GLN A 618 -25.55 22.40 33.55
C GLN A 618 -25.45 21.42 32.38
N ILE A 619 -24.43 21.54 31.52
CA ILE A 619 -24.10 20.54 30.48
C ILE A 619 -23.87 19.17 31.14
N LYS A 620 -23.02 19.11 32.18
CA LYS A 620 -22.82 17.91 33.01
C LYS A 620 -24.16 17.36 33.51
N GLY A 621 -24.95 18.19 34.17
CA GLY A 621 -26.23 17.77 34.76
C GLY A 621 -27.29 17.30 33.76
N ILE A 622 -27.28 17.80 32.53
CA ILE A 622 -28.17 17.34 31.46
C ILE A 622 -27.75 15.94 30.99
N ILE A 623 -26.47 15.75 30.69
CA ILE A 623 -25.93 14.45 30.25
C ILE A 623 -26.11 13.39 31.36
N ASP A 624 -25.90 13.74 32.63
CA ASP A 624 -26.09 12.81 33.75
C ASP A 624 -27.53 12.32 33.89
N LYS A 625 -28.52 13.20 33.66
CA LYS A 625 -29.95 12.87 33.70
C LYS A 625 -30.38 12.02 32.49
N GLU A 626 -29.74 12.22 31.36
CA GLU A 626 -30.04 11.56 30.09
C GLU A 626 -28.97 10.52 29.70
N TRP A 627 -28.23 10.00 30.68
CA TRP A 627 -27.03 9.17 30.49
C TRP A 627 -27.21 8.03 29.50
N LYS A 628 -28.40 7.40 29.49
CA LYS A 628 -28.72 6.30 28.56
C LYS A 628 -28.50 6.67 27.08
N ASN A 629 -28.69 7.93 26.71
CA ASN A 629 -28.51 8.39 25.32
C ASN A 629 -27.05 8.74 24.99
N PHE A 630 -26.19 8.87 26.00
CA PHE A 630 -24.79 9.26 25.85
C PHE A 630 -23.82 8.14 26.24
N ALA A 631 -24.29 7.03 26.82
CA ALA A 631 -23.47 5.93 27.29
C ALA A 631 -22.66 5.22 26.18
N THR A 632 -23.10 5.32 24.93
CA THR A 632 -22.34 4.82 23.76
C THR A 632 -21.14 5.71 23.41
N ILE A 633 -21.20 6.98 23.77
CA ILE A 633 -20.13 7.98 23.54
C ILE A 633 -19.20 8.02 24.76
N PHE A 634 -19.78 8.00 25.96
CA PHE A 634 -19.07 7.98 27.23
C PHE A 634 -19.35 6.65 27.95
N PRO A 635 -18.45 5.65 27.86
CA PRO A 635 -18.74 4.31 28.37
C PRO A 635 -18.69 4.22 29.91
N ASP A 636 -17.95 5.11 30.58
CA ASP A 636 -17.78 5.13 32.04
C ASP A 636 -18.32 6.43 32.64
N LYS A 637 -19.42 6.32 33.39
CA LYS A 637 -20.10 7.45 34.02
C LYS A 637 -19.27 8.11 35.12
N SER A 638 -18.62 7.31 35.97
CA SER A 638 -17.84 7.82 37.09
C SER A 638 -16.64 8.61 36.58
N LYS A 639 -15.98 8.07 35.53
CA LYS A 639 -14.88 8.75 34.85
C LYS A 639 -15.34 10.04 34.18
N TYR A 640 -16.46 10.01 33.45
CA TYR A 640 -17.06 11.20 32.83
C TYR A 640 -17.37 12.30 33.87
N GLU A 641 -18.03 11.95 34.98
CA GLU A 641 -18.41 12.91 36.01
C GLU A 641 -17.19 13.59 36.64
N ALA A 642 -16.15 12.81 36.96
CA ALA A 642 -14.89 13.31 37.51
C ALA A 642 -14.16 14.23 36.51
N TYR A 643 -14.13 13.85 35.23
CA TYR A 643 -13.45 14.61 34.19
C TYR A 643 -14.21 15.90 33.85
N MET A 644 -15.55 15.90 33.88
CA MET A 644 -16.34 17.13 33.76
C MET A 644 -16.06 18.13 34.90
N ASP A 645 -15.82 17.65 36.12
CA ASP A 645 -15.46 18.53 37.24
C ASP A 645 -14.08 19.15 37.07
N ILE A 646 -13.12 18.41 36.49
CA ILE A 646 -11.80 18.94 36.13
C ILE A 646 -11.93 19.93 34.96
N LEU A 647 -12.71 19.60 33.93
CA LEU A 647 -12.98 20.46 32.77
C LEU A 647 -13.56 21.81 33.24
N ASN A 648 -14.50 21.80 34.18
CA ASN A 648 -15.07 23.02 34.74
C ASN A 648 -14.06 23.81 35.60
N ARG A 649 -13.14 23.13 36.31
CA ARG A 649 -12.06 23.79 37.05
C ARG A 649 -11.07 24.53 36.13
N SER A 650 -10.86 24.04 34.90
CA SER A 650 -9.97 24.69 33.93
C SER A 650 -10.38 26.14 33.60
N ARG A 651 -11.64 26.55 33.84
CA ARG A 651 -12.12 27.93 33.66
C ARG A 651 -11.38 28.95 34.51
N ASN A 652 -10.86 28.53 35.67
CA ASN A 652 -10.12 29.40 36.57
C ASN A 652 -8.78 29.87 35.98
N VAL A 653 -8.25 29.13 35.01
CA VAL A 653 -7.01 29.46 34.29
C VAL A 653 -7.20 30.70 33.40
N GLY A 654 -8.33 30.78 32.70
CA GLY A 654 -8.69 31.91 31.84
C GLY A 654 -9.23 33.12 32.61
N ALA A 655 -10.06 32.91 33.64
CA ALA A 655 -10.77 33.98 34.33
C ALA A 655 -9.92 34.78 35.33
N HIS A 656 -8.86 34.19 35.89
CA HIS A 656 -8.09 34.79 36.98
C HIS A 656 -6.59 34.96 36.68
N ALA A 657 -6.17 34.75 35.43
CA ALA A 657 -4.78 34.85 35.00
C ALA A 657 -3.79 34.04 35.87
N LYS A 658 -4.26 32.95 36.51
CA LYS A 658 -3.42 32.10 37.35
C LYS A 658 -2.33 31.42 36.51
N PRO A 659 -1.10 31.27 37.05
CA PRO A 659 -0.09 30.47 36.39
C PRO A 659 -0.56 29.01 36.31
N VAL A 660 -0.30 28.39 35.17
CA VAL A 660 -0.55 26.97 34.92
C VAL A 660 0.71 26.21 35.35
N SER A 661 0.57 25.32 36.32
CA SER A 661 1.64 24.42 36.73
C SER A 661 1.78 23.24 35.76
N ASP A 662 2.92 22.54 35.80
CA ASP A 662 3.11 21.34 34.97
C ASP A 662 2.11 20.22 35.35
N GLU A 663 1.75 20.12 36.64
CA GLU A 663 0.68 19.23 37.11
C GLU A 663 -0.69 19.60 36.53
N ASP A 664 -1.00 20.90 36.43
CA ASP A 664 -2.23 21.38 35.81
C ASP A 664 -2.26 21.04 34.31
N GLU A 665 -1.15 21.19 33.60
CA GLU A 665 -1.08 20.84 32.17
C GLU A 665 -1.31 19.36 31.94
N VAL A 666 -0.67 18.49 32.71
CA VAL A 666 -0.88 17.04 32.62
C VAL A 666 -2.33 16.69 32.96
N THR A 667 -2.86 17.26 34.05
CA THR A 667 -4.23 16.99 34.53
C THR A 667 -5.28 17.44 33.52
N TYR A 668 -5.16 18.66 33.00
CA TYR A 668 -6.10 19.17 31.99
C TYR A 668 -5.91 18.48 30.64
N GLY A 669 -4.67 18.18 30.25
CA GLY A 669 -4.35 17.44 29.04
C GLY A 669 -5.07 16.10 28.98
N ILE A 670 -4.91 15.25 30.02
CA ILE A 670 -5.59 13.94 30.11
C ILE A 670 -7.11 14.07 29.98
N VAL A 671 -7.69 15.10 30.60
CA VAL A 671 -9.14 15.33 30.58
C VAL A 671 -9.60 15.82 29.21
N PHE A 672 -8.87 16.73 28.58
CA PHE A 672 -9.17 17.18 27.23
C PHE A 672 -9.06 16.05 26.22
N ASP A 673 -8.00 15.24 26.27
CA ASP A 673 -7.80 14.08 25.37
C ASP A 673 -8.96 13.08 25.47
N TYR A 674 -9.47 12.84 26.69
CA TYR A 674 -10.65 12.00 26.89
C TYR A 674 -11.89 12.53 26.16
N PHE A 675 -12.19 13.83 26.28
CA PHE A 675 -13.37 14.41 25.65
C PHE A 675 -13.18 14.56 24.14
N GLU A 676 -12.02 15.01 23.68
CA GLU A 676 -11.72 15.16 22.26
C GLU A 676 -11.81 13.82 21.52
N LYS A 677 -11.27 12.73 22.11
CA LYS A 677 -11.40 11.37 21.55
C LYS A 677 -12.83 10.85 21.56
N ALA A 678 -13.60 11.12 22.63
CA ALA A 678 -15.00 10.71 22.69
C ALA A 678 -15.90 11.50 21.72
N LEU A 679 -15.49 12.71 21.34
CA LEU A 679 -16.25 13.64 20.50
C LEU A 679 -15.66 13.78 19.09
N GLU A 680 -14.82 12.84 18.65
CA GLU A 680 -14.13 12.90 17.35
C GLU A 680 -15.11 12.74 16.17
N ASP A 681 -16.15 11.91 16.35
CA ASP A 681 -17.17 11.57 15.34
C ASP A 681 -18.53 12.29 15.54
N VAL A 682 -18.59 13.26 16.47
CA VAL A 682 -19.79 14.08 16.78
C VAL A 682 -19.78 15.36 15.97
#